data_AF-A0AAP8GD80-F1
#
_entry.id   AF-A0AAP8GD80-F1
#
_cell.length_a   1.000
_cell.length_b   1.000
_cell.length_c   1.000
_cell.angle_alpha   90.00
_cell.angle_beta   90.00
_cell.angle_gamma   90.00
#
_symmetry.space_group_name_H-M   'P 1'
#
loop_
_entity.id
_entity.type
_entity.pdbx_description
1 polymer ?
#
loop_
_entity_poly.entity_id
_entity_poly.type
_entity_poly.pdbx_seq_one_letter_code
_entity_poly.pdbx_strand_id
1 'polypeptide(L)'
;MHLFHPHLYATCFLAAAALPGTLYAQAPALAGQWQFQTATGTTTTNGVEVDLIDTGILDISEEQGGLRATIAWLDEGGQLTPPRTVDGTAGPAGAVFRHGGKRVSTGRNGKEISTDVTIRWTLQARGNVLSGERLVETDENEPKPVTGTRLKERYVPPALPAAALATAASGAARGPSTPAERARVVQMANEAQRDPLAVQQRDGAWLGAWIEAIPDFTLPASALESWLAIASRPAIREATVFQYLASAMAFQIEHPEQAGQQSASDLAGMQGVLRAYETLLRQDKLNRSAKLDAALAARRQDRLPAFLATLSGRNAGIDAATSPSSDATARRIVALGTGEPRAMDWLDILSNRFGGRMAGSDAYTHAAQWARLQLRQWGVQAELEEAGQVPVGFNRGPWSGKMLAPEEQPLRLATPAYSAGTRGVQQGLAMMGPATLEEAQARAAQFKGKWVLIGGENGGGGRDGSTIHQPRAITRVLMQAGALGTIQSGEEPLYAASAAPTAWAALPTLPDIKLAAPQYADIRQRLARGEAVTLEFDVRNWFYPGPVTYHNVVARIPGTEKPEEIVLIGAHLDSYDGGTGAADNGGGVATMLEAMRLLALSGAKPRRTIMLVAFGAEEIGRKGSFAFAERHAGQLEHIVMMLNRDGRPGAIDGIAIPSAWKSVFGRVELALQDIHPVFGFAASINDVPRDASKAMSARAGSDDAVFSLHGVPTPKFTVLGDFDYARVHHTVLDTYDNVQPFSAAQQYSAIAIALTAYEVANAPEEINRKGYYRAAKAAP
;
A
#
# COMPACT_ATOMS: atom_id res chain seq x y z
N MET A 1 46.78 15.40 0.95
CA MET A 1 46.73 16.84 1.29
C MET A 1 45.58 17.43 0.48
N HIS A 2 44.45 17.90 1.01
CA HIS A 2 43.88 17.97 2.37
C HIS A 2 42.36 17.63 2.24
N LEU A 3 41.61 16.92 3.11
CA LEU A 3 41.28 17.12 4.55
C LEU A 3 40.67 18.51 4.84
N PHE A 4 39.50 18.76 5.42
CA PHE A 4 38.37 17.97 6.00
C PHE A 4 37.03 18.65 5.55
N HIS A 5 35.78 18.43 6.03
CA HIS A 5 35.13 17.56 7.06
C HIS A 5 33.62 17.40 6.73
N PRO A 6 32.96 16.25 6.97
CA PRO A 6 31.50 16.13 6.90
C PRO A 6 30.86 16.09 8.31
N HIS A 7 29.77 16.83 8.57
CA HIS A 7 28.94 16.64 9.77
C HIS A 7 27.48 17.13 9.61
N LEU A 8 26.55 16.25 10.03
CA LEU A 8 25.29 16.54 10.73
C LEU A 8 24.25 17.49 10.10
N TYR A 9 23.29 16.90 9.38
CA TYR A 9 21.87 17.04 9.76
C TYR A 9 21.19 15.67 9.68
N ALA A 10 20.78 15.15 10.84
CA ALA A 10 20.01 13.93 11.00
C ALA A 10 18.91 14.18 12.06
N THR A 11 17.90 13.31 12.09
CA THR A 11 16.62 13.39 12.84
C THR A 11 15.57 14.35 12.22
N CYS A 12 14.31 13.95 12.02
CA CYS A 12 13.69 12.63 12.11
C CYS A 12 12.42 12.55 11.23
N PHE A 13 12.37 11.63 10.26
CA PHE A 13 11.11 11.10 9.71
C PHE A 13 11.29 9.62 9.32
N LEU A 14 10.90 8.75 10.26
CA LEU A 14 10.70 7.31 10.15
C LEU A 14 9.46 7.03 11.04
N ALA A 15 8.52 6.14 10.73
CA ALA A 15 8.45 5.18 9.62
C ALA A 15 6.98 4.88 9.24
N ALA A 16 6.78 4.20 8.10
CA ALA A 16 5.53 3.54 7.77
C ALA A 16 5.81 2.21 7.03
N ALA A 17 5.73 1.06 7.73
CA ALA A 17 5.51 -0.28 7.14
C ALA A 17 5.27 -1.37 8.20
N ALA A 18 3.99 -1.71 8.41
CA ALA A 18 3.42 -3.01 8.83
C ALA A 18 4.10 -3.92 9.90
N LEU A 19 3.39 -4.09 11.02
CA LEU A 19 3.01 -5.40 11.58
C LEU A 19 1.52 -5.35 12.03
N PRO A 20 0.82 -6.49 12.21
CA PRO A 20 -0.63 -6.49 12.28
C PRO A 20 -1.20 -6.14 13.66
N GLY A 21 -2.09 -5.15 13.71
CA GLY A 21 -3.26 -5.24 14.60
C GLY A 21 -3.15 -4.70 16.03
N THR A 22 -2.13 -3.91 16.39
CA THR A 22 -2.16 -3.03 17.57
C THR A 22 -1.36 -1.76 17.29
N LEU A 23 -1.73 -0.64 17.94
CA LEU A 23 -1.10 0.69 17.78
C LEU A 23 -1.32 1.40 16.42
N TYR A 24 -2.54 1.35 15.87
CA TYR A 24 -3.13 2.66 15.52
C TYR A 24 -3.17 3.48 16.80
N ALA A 25 -2.86 4.78 16.74
CA ALA A 25 -2.94 5.69 17.87
C ALA A 25 -4.25 5.42 18.61
N GLN A 26 -4.16 4.81 19.79
CA GLN A 26 -5.33 4.29 20.49
C GLN A 26 -6.24 5.50 20.70
N ALA A 27 -7.50 5.43 20.23
CA ALA A 27 -8.48 6.49 20.43
C ALA A 27 -8.53 7.06 21.87
N PRO A 28 -8.25 6.28 22.93
CA PRO A 28 -7.95 6.80 24.29
C PRO A 28 -6.98 7.97 24.42
N ALA A 29 -6.08 8.24 23.47
CA ALA A 29 -5.16 9.38 23.54
C ALA A 29 -5.85 10.74 23.27
N LEU A 30 -6.89 10.75 22.42
CA LEU A 30 -7.69 11.93 22.11
C LEU A 30 -9.01 11.98 22.88
N ALA A 31 -9.53 10.83 23.32
CA ALA A 31 -10.79 10.77 24.05
C ALA A 31 -10.71 11.44 25.44
N GLY A 32 -11.65 12.33 25.74
CA GLY A 32 -11.70 13.14 26.96
C GLY A 32 -12.02 14.61 26.68
N GLN A 33 -12.14 15.37 27.77
CA GLN A 33 -12.46 16.80 27.73
C GLN A 33 -11.20 17.66 27.75
N TRP A 34 -11.03 18.46 26.70
CA TRP A 34 -9.89 19.34 26.49
C TRP A 34 -10.30 20.80 26.56
N GLN A 35 -9.49 21.61 27.23
CA GLN A 35 -9.54 23.07 27.09
C GLN A 35 -8.52 23.49 26.03
N PHE A 36 -8.96 24.33 25.10
CA PHE A 36 -8.13 24.79 23.99
C PHE A 36 -8.21 26.31 23.82
N GLN A 37 -7.16 26.86 23.22
CA GLN A 37 -7.01 28.27 22.90
C GLN A 37 -6.47 28.38 21.47
N THR A 38 -7.12 29.15 20.60
CA THR A 38 -6.66 29.34 19.20
C THR A 38 -6.50 30.81 18.88
N ALA A 39 -5.33 31.21 18.38
CA ALA A 39 -5.13 32.52 17.79
C ALA A 39 -5.82 32.58 16.42
N THR A 40 -6.93 33.30 16.32
CA THR A 40 -7.71 33.41 15.07
C THR A 40 -7.29 34.57 14.17
N GLY A 41 -6.42 35.45 14.66
CA GLY A 41 -5.72 36.52 13.91
C GLY A 41 -5.53 37.77 14.77
N THR A 42 -4.77 38.77 14.32
CA THR A 42 -4.81 40.11 14.94
C THR A 42 -5.93 40.95 14.34
N THR A 43 -6.54 41.80 15.17
CA THR A 43 -7.35 42.93 14.70
C THR A 43 -6.78 44.22 15.24
N THR A 44 -6.77 45.29 14.42
CA THR A 44 -6.29 46.60 14.85
C THR A 44 -7.47 47.50 15.23
N THR A 45 -7.62 47.77 16.52
CA THR A 45 -8.65 48.70 17.04
C THR A 45 -7.96 49.92 17.62
N ASN A 46 -8.27 51.11 17.12
CA ASN A 46 -7.64 52.39 17.54
C ASN A 46 -6.10 52.40 17.49
N GLY A 47 -5.50 51.69 16.52
CA GLY A 47 -4.04 51.64 16.33
C GLY A 47 -3.29 50.65 17.24
N VAL A 48 -4.01 49.87 18.04
CA VAL A 48 -3.45 48.75 18.83
C VAL A 48 -3.83 47.43 18.16
N GLU A 49 -2.85 46.59 17.85
CA GLU A 49 -3.11 45.19 17.50
C GLU A 49 -3.52 44.41 18.74
N VAL A 50 -4.61 43.66 18.62
CA VAL A 50 -5.11 42.73 19.63
C VAL A 50 -5.25 41.36 18.97
N ASP A 51 -4.60 40.35 19.55
CA ASP A 51 -4.81 38.96 19.17
C ASP A 51 -6.25 38.53 19.49
N LEU A 52 -6.98 38.09 18.47
CA LEU A 52 -8.24 37.39 18.63
C LEU A 52 -7.94 35.96 19.10
N ILE A 53 -8.43 35.66 20.30
CA ILE A 53 -8.18 34.40 20.99
C ILE A 53 -9.53 33.72 21.22
N ASP A 54 -9.87 32.75 20.38
CA ASP A 54 -11.03 31.90 20.67
C ASP A 54 -10.61 30.88 21.76
N THR A 55 -11.37 30.79 22.85
CA THR A 55 -11.15 29.83 23.94
C THR A 55 -12.38 28.94 24.09
N GLY A 56 -12.20 27.64 24.36
CA GLY A 56 -13.33 26.71 24.44
C GLY A 56 -13.01 25.35 25.04
N ILE A 57 -14.05 24.51 25.08
CA ILE A 57 -14.03 23.13 25.54
C ILE A 57 -14.36 22.21 24.37
N LEU A 58 -13.58 21.14 24.25
CA LEU A 58 -13.69 20.10 23.25
C LEU A 58 -13.76 18.74 23.96
N ASP A 59 -14.93 18.10 23.96
CA ASP A 59 -15.13 16.78 24.54
C ASP A 59 -15.16 15.72 23.44
N ILE A 60 -14.20 14.80 23.44
CA ILE A 60 -14.04 13.78 22.39
C ILE A 60 -14.40 12.40 22.97
N SER A 61 -15.36 11.72 22.35
CA SER A 61 -15.74 10.34 22.64
C SER A 61 -15.46 9.42 21.44
N GLU A 62 -15.47 8.12 21.69
CA GLU A 62 -15.34 7.09 20.66
C GLU A 62 -16.71 6.40 20.47
N GLU A 63 -17.23 6.41 19.25
CA GLU A 63 -18.50 5.78 18.89
C GLU A 63 -18.34 4.97 17.58
N GLN A 64 -18.76 3.70 17.61
CA GLN A 64 -18.83 2.81 16.43
C GLN A 64 -17.53 2.69 15.60
N GLY A 65 -16.36 2.92 16.21
CA GLY A 65 -15.05 2.88 15.53
C GLY A 65 -14.66 4.18 14.83
N GLY A 66 -15.38 5.28 15.09
CA GLY A 66 -15.00 6.65 14.76
C GLY A 66 -14.84 7.51 16.01
N LEU A 67 -14.26 8.71 15.84
CA LEU A 67 -14.22 9.72 16.90
C LEU A 67 -15.40 10.66 16.74
N ARG A 68 -16.04 11.05 17.83
CA ARG A 68 -17.06 12.11 17.87
C ARG A 68 -16.62 13.18 18.83
N ALA A 69 -16.63 14.43 18.41
CA ALA A 69 -16.25 15.56 19.24
C ALA A 69 -17.44 16.50 19.45
N THR A 70 -17.57 17.04 20.66
CA THR A 70 -18.56 18.03 21.04
C THR A 70 -17.84 19.30 21.46
N ILE A 71 -18.11 20.41 20.77
CA ILE A 71 -17.36 21.67 20.88
C ILE A 71 -18.25 22.77 21.44
N ALA A 72 -17.79 23.46 22.48
CA ALA A 72 -18.42 24.66 23.03
C ALA A 72 -17.38 25.77 23.20
N TRP A 73 -17.72 26.99 22.79
CA TRP A 73 -16.86 28.18 22.87
C TRP A 73 -17.25 29.04 24.06
N LEU A 74 -16.32 29.78 24.63
CA LEU A 74 -16.61 30.89 25.54
C LEU A 74 -17.04 32.11 24.73
N ASP A 75 -18.13 32.76 25.12
CA ASP A 75 -18.55 34.06 24.60
C ASP A 75 -17.75 35.23 25.23
N GLU A 76 -18.04 36.46 24.80
CA GLU A 76 -17.38 37.68 25.31
C GLU A 76 -17.61 37.91 26.83
N GLY A 77 -18.61 37.26 27.42
CA GLY A 77 -18.88 37.25 28.87
C GLY A 77 -18.24 36.07 29.62
N GLY A 78 -17.53 35.18 28.92
CA GLY A 78 -16.92 33.98 29.49
C GLY A 78 -17.91 32.84 29.78
N GLN A 79 -19.10 32.82 29.16
CA GLN A 79 -20.05 31.72 29.28
C GLN A 79 -19.96 30.76 28.08
N LEU A 80 -20.28 29.48 28.31
CA LEU A 80 -20.23 28.46 27.26
C LEU A 80 -21.45 28.55 26.34
N THR A 81 -21.17 28.72 25.05
CA THR A 81 -22.15 28.60 23.96
C THR A 81 -22.74 27.18 23.86
N PRO A 82 -23.95 27.00 23.30
CA PRO A 82 -24.54 25.69 23.10
C PRO A 82 -23.62 24.74 22.31
N PRO A 83 -23.36 23.53 22.81
CA PRO A 83 -22.40 22.60 22.22
C PRO A 83 -22.81 22.12 20.82
N ARG A 84 -21.82 21.91 19.95
CA ARG A 84 -21.99 21.36 18.61
C ARG A 84 -21.22 20.06 18.43
N THR A 85 -21.87 19.04 17.88
CA THR A 85 -21.29 17.72 17.67
C THR A 85 -20.77 17.54 16.25
N VAL A 86 -19.60 16.93 16.10
CA VAL A 86 -18.91 16.69 14.82
C VAL A 86 -18.25 15.32 14.82
N ASP A 87 -18.34 14.60 13.70
CA ASP A 87 -17.66 13.32 13.55
C ASP A 87 -16.24 13.51 12.97
N GLY A 88 -15.31 12.64 13.37
CA GLY A 88 -13.89 12.74 13.09
C GLY A 88 -13.30 11.45 12.52
N THR A 89 -12.36 11.59 11.59
CA THR A 89 -11.65 10.49 10.94
C THR A 89 -10.20 10.43 11.41
N ALA A 90 -9.76 9.29 11.95
CA ALA A 90 -8.37 9.09 12.33
C ALA A 90 -7.46 8.98 11.08
N GLY A 91 -6.33 9.70 11.07
CA GLY A 91 -5.34 9.70 10.00
C GLY A 91 -3.89 9.70 10.51
N PRO A 92 -2.91 9.44 9.62
CA PRO A 92 -1.50 9.32 10.00
C PRO A 92 -0.87 10.62 10.55
N ALA A 93 -1.46 11.78 10.23
CA ALA A 93 -1.06 13.09 10.74
C ALA A 93 -1.97 13.61 11.88
N GLY A 94 -2.81 12.75 12.49
CA GLY A 94 -3.77 13.11 13.54
C GLY A 94 -5.21 12.82 13.17
N ALA A 95 -6.13 13.07 14.11
CA ALA A 95 -7.57 12.95 13.87
C ALA A 95 -8.09 14.22 13.19
N VAL A 96 -8.82 14.03 12.08
CA VAL A 96 -9.40 15.12 11.29
C VAL A 96 -10.89 15.23 11.58
N PHE A 97 -11.30 16.31 12.23
CA PHE A 97 -12.71 16.67 12.44
C PHE A 97 -13.12 17.75 11.42
N ARG A 98 -14.36 17.70 10.92
CA ARG A 98 -14.89 18.72 10.00
C ARG A 98 -16.26 19.22 10.46
N HIS A 99 -16.46 20.54 10.43
CA HIS A 99 -17.73 21.19 10.74
C HIS A 99 -18.15 22.18 9.66
N GLY A 100 -19.31 21.98 9.05
CA GLY A 100 -19.96 22.99 8.22
C GLY A 100 -20.73 23.99 9.08
N GLY A 101 -20.47 25.28 8.91
CA GLY A 101 -21.17 26.35 9.63
C GLY A 101 -21.32 27.62 8.80
N LYS A 102 -21.98 28.64 9.36
CA LYS A 102 -22.04 29.98 8.76
C LYS A 102 -21.23 30.97 9.60
N ARG A 103 -20.30 31.69 8.98
CA ARG A 103 -19.61 32.84 9.56
C ARG A 103 -20.42 34.10 9.20
N VAL A 104 -20.88 34.83 10.21
CA VAL A 104 -21.49 36.15 10.03
C VAL A 104 -20.41 37.20 10.27
N SER A 105 -20.25 38.13 9.33
CA SER A 105 -19.31 39.25 9.43
C SER A 105 -20.01 40.55 9.08
N THR A 106 -19.85 41.56 9.93
CA THR A 106 -20.42 42.89 9.71
C THR A 106 -19.45 43.70 8.83
N GLY A 107 -19.87 44.03 7.61
CA GLY A 107 -19.09 44.90 6.72
C GLY A 107 -18.98 46.33 7.28
N ARG A 108 -18.03 47.12 6.76
CA ARG A 108 -17.80 48.54 7.16
C ARG A 108 -19.05 49.45 7.08
N ASN A 109 -20.10 48.99 6.43
CA ASN A 109 -21.36 49.70 6.22
C ASN A 109 -22.47 49.25 7.20
N GLY A 110 -22.13 48.47 8.24
CA GLY A 110 -23.09 47.93 9.22
C GLY A 110 -23.97 46.78 8.73
N LYS A 111 -23.74 46.27 7.51
CA LYS A 111 -24.51 45.17 6.91
C LYS A 111 -23.86 43.83 7.21
N GLU A 112 -24.61 42.90 7.78
CA GLU A 112 -24.18 41.52 7.98
C GLU A 112 -24.10 40.75 6.65
N ILE A 113 -23.02 40.00 6.49
CA ILE A 113 -22.79 39.05 5.40
C ILE A 113 -22.60 37.68 6.04
N SER A 114 -23.33 36.67 5.55
CA SER A 114 -23.25 35.29 6.04
C SER A 114 -22.62 34.41 4.98
N THR A 115 -21.46 33.81 5.31
CA THR A 115 -20.68 32.95 4.41
C THR A 115 -20.66 31.53 4.95
N ASP A 116 -20.89 30.54 4.09
CA ASP A 116 -20.75 29.12 4.46
C ASP A 116 -19.25 28.78 4.59
N VAL A 117 -18.88 28.12 5.69
CA VAL A 117 -17.49 27.79 6.03
C VAL A 117 -17.39 26.32 6.45
N THR A 118 -16.32 25.63 6.07
CA THR A 118 -16.01 24.30 6.60
C THR A 118 -14.77 24.35 7.47
N ILE A 119 -14.92 24.25 8.79
CA ILE A 119 -13.77 24.27 9.70
C ILE A 119 -13.23 22.85 9.83
N ARG A 120 -12.00 22.63 9.39
CA ARG A 120 -11.23 21.39 9.55
C ARG A 120 -10.25 21.55 10.70
N TRP A 121 -10.23 20.57 11.60
CA TRP A 121 -9.28 20.48 12.70
C TRP A 121 -8.46 19.22 12.53
N THR A 122 -7.14 19.34 12.43
CA THR A 122 -6.21 18.20 12.46
C THR A 122 -5.57 18.17 13.84
N LEU A 123 -5.98 17.22 14.69
CA LEU A 123 -5.60 17.18 16.10
C LEU A 123 -4.72 15.96 16.43
N GLN A 124 -3.68 16.19 17.23
CA GLN A 124 -2.82 15.17 17.82
C GLN A 124 -2.75 15.40 19.34
N ALA A 125 -2.85 14.33 20.11
CA ALA A 125 -2.58 14.36 21.55
C ALA A 125 -1.21 13.73 21.84
N ARG A 126 -0.38 14.41 22.64
CA ARG A 126 0.87 13.86 23.19
C ARG A 126 0.84 14.02 24.71
N GLY A 127 0.48 12.94 25.41
CA GLY A 127 0.20 12.99 26.85
C GLY A 127 -0.99 13.93 27.13
N ASN A 128 -0.80 14.92 28.01
CA ASN A 128 -1.85 15.87 28.38
C ASN A 128 -1.84 17.17 27.52
N VAL A 129 -1.18 17.15 26.36
CA VAL A 129 -1.11 18.30 25.43
C VAL A 129 -1.85 17.93 24.15
N LEU A 130 -2.81 18.77 23.77
CA LEU A 130 -3.52 18.69 22.50
C LEU A 130 -2.96 19.75 21.57
N SER A 131 -2.34 19.35 20.48
CA SER A 131 -1.75 20.24 19.48
C SER A 131 -2.33 19.93 18.10
N GLY A 132 -2.45 20.93 17.24
CA GLY A 132 -2.98 20.70 15.92
C GLY A 132 -3.06 21.94 15.05
N GLU A 133 -3.83 21.84 13.98
CA GLU A 133 -4.10 22.95 13.07
C GLU A 133 -5.60 23.09 12.84
N ARG A 134 -6.06 24.35 12.85
CA ARG A 134 -7.43 24.75 12.50
C ARG A 134 -7.36 25.45 11.16
N LEU A 135 -7.86 24.78 10.14
CA LEU A 135 -8.10 25.36 8.82
C LEU A 135 -9.56 25.76 8.73
N VAL A 136 -9.84 27.04 8.51
CA VAL A 136 -11.17 27.49 8.11
C VAL A 136 -11.21 27.44 6.59
N GLU A 137 -11.87 26.43 6.04
CA GLU A 137 -12.12 26.35 4.60
C GLU A 137 -13.23 27.37 4.25
N THR A 138 -12.78 28.57 3.92
CA THR A 138 -13.49 29.60 3.18
C THR A 138 -12.75 29.84 1.86
N ASP A 139 -13.29 30.69 0.99
CA ASP A 139 -12.58 31.28 -0.15
C ASP A 139 -11.45 32.25 0.29
N GLU A 140 -10.80 32.02 1.43
CA GLU A 140 -9.62 32.72 1.95
C GLU A 140 -8.78 31.68 2.71
N ASN A 141 -7.68 31.20 2.11
CA ASN A 141 -6.96 30.00 2.54
C ASN A 141 -5.63 30.32 3.27
N GLU A 142 -5.64 30.35 4.61
CA GLU A 142 -4.42 30.15 5.42
C GLU A 142 -4.71 29.22 6.62
N PRO A 143 -3.91 28.16 6.85
CA PRO A 143 -4.00 27.33 8.05
C PRO A 143 -3.45 28.07 9.28
N LYS A 144 -4.08 27.90 10.45
CA LYS A 144 -3.63 28.51 11.71
C LYS A 144 -3.37 27.45 12.81
N PRO A 145 -2.31 27.61 13.62
CA PRO A 145 -1.95 26.62 14.64
C PRO A 145 -2.90 26.63 15.85
N VAL A 146 -3.06 25.46 16.47
CA VAL A 146 -3.89 25.21 17.66
C VAL A 146 -3.00 24.65 18.78
N THR A 147 -3.02 25.30 19.94
CA THR A 147 -2.22 24.91 21.12
C THR A 147 -3.10 24.81 22.36
N GLY A 148 -3.37 23.59 22.83
CA GLY A 148 -4.19 23.31 24.02
C GLY A 148 -3.37 22.75 25.18
N THR A 149 -3.67 23.18 26.41
CA THR A 149 -2.90 22.81 27.62
C THR A 149 -3.77 22.18 28.71
N ARG A 150 -3.65 20.85 28.88
CA ARG A 150 -4.14 19.98 29.97
C ARG A 150 -5.65 19.80 30.21
N LEU A 151 -5.97 18.54 30.56
CA LEU A 151 -7.16 18.08 31.29
C LEU A 151 -7.17 18.58 32.74
N LYS A 152 -8.37 18.82 33.30
CA LYS A 152 -8.60 18.87 34.75
C LYS A 152 -9.76 17.96 35.17
N GLU A 153 -9.40 16.94 35.95
CA GLU A 153 -10.25 16.07 36.80
C GLU A 153 -11.31 15.16 36.14
N ARG A 154 -11.18 13.84 36.37
CA ARG A 154 -12.24 12.86 36.08
C ARG A 154 -13.39 13.01 37.06
N TYR A 155 -14.62 13.11 36.56
CA TYR A 155 -15.82 12.87 37.36
C TYR A 155 -15.86 11.41 37.84
N VAL A 156 -16.10 11.19 39.13
CA VAL A 156 -16.17 9.87 39.77
C VAL A 156 -17.52 9.74 40.51
N PRO A 157 -18.42 8.83 40.11
CA PRO A 157 -19.62 8.51 40.88
C PRO A 157 -19.28 7.78 42.19
N PRO A 158 -20.15 7.82 43.23
CA PRO A 158 -19.84 7.27 44.54
C PRO A 158 -19.65 5.74 44.54
N ALA A 159 -18.81 5.26 45.46
CA ALA A 159 -18.34 3.88 45.50
C ALA A 159 -19.39 2.84 45.93
N LEU A 160 -19.21 1.61 45.45
CA LEU A 160 -19.55 0.39 46.21
C LEU A 160 -18.25 -0.22 46.77
N PRO A 161 -18.29 -0.86 47.95
CA PRO A 161 -17.10 -1.10 48.77
C PRO A 161 -16.18 -2.21 48.24
N ALA A 162 -14.89 -2.08 48.53
CA ALA A 162 -13.83 -2.95 48.02
C ALA A 162 -13.75 -4.31 48.73
N ALA A 163 -13.41 -5.35 47.96
CA ALA A 163 -12.62 -6.48 48.46
C ALA A 163 -11.17 -6.27 47.97
N ALA A 164 -10.26 -5.98 48.89
CA ALA A 164 -8.90 -5.58 48.57
C ALA A 164 -7.99 -6.77 48.23
N LEU A 165 -7.13 -6.59 47.22
CA LEU A 165 -5.80 -7.23 47.12
C LEU A 165 -4.85 -6.24 46.42
N ALA A 166 -3.56 -6.31 46.77
CA ALA A 166 -2.66 -5.15 46.74
C ALA A 166 -2.22 -4.68 45.34
N THR A 167 -1.95 -3.37 45.26
CA THR A 167 -1.57 -2.60 44.05
C THR A 167 -0.11 -2.75 43.62
N ALA A 168 0.15 -2.66 42.31
CA ALA A 168 1.41 -2.11 41.79
C ALA A 168 1.23 -1.36 40.45
N ALA A 169 1.59 -0.07 40.47
CA ALA A 169 2.07 0.80 39.38
C ALA A 169 1.20 1.08 38.12
N SER A 170 0.78 2.35 38.06
CA SER A 170 0.40 3.19 36.92
C SER A 170 1.07 2.95 35.56
N GLY A 171 0.28 3.04 34.48
CA GLY A 171 0.75 3.25 33.11
C GLY A 171 1.23 4.68 32.85
N ALA A 172 2.44 5.00 33.30
CA ALA A 172 3.22 6.07 32.68
C ALA A 172 3.68 5.62 31.28
N ALA A 173 3.96 6.57 30.37
CA ALA A 173 4.69 6.23 29.14
C ALA A 173 6.03 5.59 29.53
N ARG A 174 6.27 4.36 29.05
CA ARG A 174 7.45 3.58 29.47
C ARG A 174 8.72 4.31 29.03
N GLY A 175 9.62 4.52 29.98
CA GLY A 175 10.93 5.11 29.72
C GLY A 175 11.84 4.17 28.92
N PRO A 176 13.04 4.63 28.55
CA PRO A 176 14.09 3.79 27.97
C PRO A 176 14.35 2.54 28.82
N SER A 177 14.79 1.46 28.15
CA SER A 177 15.14 0.20 28.80
C SER A 177 16.22 0.37 29.87
N THR A 178 16.04 -0.31 30.99
CA THR A 178 16.99 -0.30 32.11
C THR A 178 18.20 -1.20 31.83
N PRO A 179 19.37 -0.94 32.45
CA PRO A 179 20.54 -1.83 32.33
C PRO A 179 20.27 -3.29 32.71
N ALA A 180 19.37 -3.53 33.68
CA ALA A 180 18.98 -4.88 34.10
C ALA A 180 18.15 -5.60 33.03
N GLU A 181 17.22 -4.91 32.36
CA GLU A 181 16.47 -5.48 31.24
C GLU A 181 17.37 -5.77 30.05
N ARG A 182 18.29 -4.85 29.71
CA ARG A 182 19.28 -5.05 28.64
C ARG A 182 20.17 -6.27 28.91
N ALA A 183 20.67 -6.41 30.14
CA ALA A 183 21.44 -7.58 30.56
C ALA A 183 20.61 -8.88 30.46
N ARG A 184 19.32 -8.85 30.81
CA ARG A 184 18.42 -10.00 30.69
C ARG A 184 18.23 -10.43 29.22
N VAL A 185 18.11 -9.49 28.29
CA VAL A 185 17.99 -9.79 26.84
C VAL A 185 19.27 -10.43 26.30
N VAL A 186 20.45 -9.89 26.64
CA VAL A 186 21.74 -10.49 26.28
C VAL A 186 21.90 -11.90 26.88
N GLN A 187 21.44 -12.10 28.12
CA GLN A 187 21.41 -13.42 28.76
C GLN A 187 20.49 -14.40 28.01
N MET A 188 19.25 -14.01 27.70
CA MET A 188 18.31 -14.83 26.91
C MET A 188 18.91 -15.27 25.57
N ALA A 189 19.51 -14.33 24.83
CA ALA A 189 20.10 -14.58 23.53
C ALA A 189 21.24 -15.62 23.57
N ASN A 190 21.95 -15.71 24.69
CA ASN A 190 23.05 -16.65 24.92
C ASN A 190 22.58 -18.00 25.50
N GLU A 191 21.60 -18.00 26.41
CA GLU A 191 21.00 -19.22 26.96
C GLU A 191 20.22 -20.01 25.90
N ALA A 192 19.44 -19.32 25.06
CA ALA A 192 18.63 -19.93 24.02
C ALA A 192 19.46 -20.67 22.94
N GLN A 193 20.75 -20.37 22.79
CA GLN A 193 21.63 -21.15 21.91
C GLN A 193 21.92 -22.55 22.46
N ARG A 194 21.76 -22.74 23.78
CA ARG A 194 22.03 -24.00 24.52
C ARG A 194 20.76 -24.76 24.86
N ASP A 195 19.65 -24.06 25.12
CA ASP A 195 18.33 -24.65 25.31
C ASP A 195 17.23 -23.74 24.70
N PRO A 196 17.01 -23.82 23.37
CA PRO A 196 16.16 -22.88 22.66
C PRO A 196 14.70 -22.92 23.10
N LEU A 197 14.18 -24.13 23.36
CA LEU A 197 12.77 -24.36 23.69
C LEU A 197 12.46 -23.93 25.13
N ALA A 198 13.31 -24.29 26.10
CA ALA A 198 13.07 -23.92 27.49
C ALA A 198 13.14 -22.39 27.69
N VAL A 199 14.08 -21.70 27.03
CA VAL A 199 14.19 -20.24 27.12
C VAL A 199 13.04 -19.55 26.37
N GLN A 200 12.65 -20.01 25.18
CA GLN A 200 11.48 -19.45 24.48
C GLN A 200 10.19 -19.62 25.31
N GLN A 201 9.99 -20.78 25.95
CA GLN A 201 8.81 -21.01 26.80
C GLN A 201 8.82 -20.15 28.07
N ARG A 202 10.01 -19.91 28.67
CA ARG A 202 10.19 -19.13 29.90
C ARG A 202 10.09 -17.62 29.66
N ASP A 203 10.66 -17.12 28.57
CA ASP A 203 10.92 -15.69 28.35
C ASP A 203 10.27 -15.10 27.10
N GLY A 204 9.75 -15.91 26.17
CA GLY A 204 9.26 -15.45 24.86
C GLY A 204 8.18 -14.37 24.93
N ALA A 205 7.16 -14.58 25.76
CA ALA A 205 6.10 -13.60 25.98
C ALA A 205 6.61 -12.29 26.62
N TRP A 206 7.63 -12.37 27.48
CA TRP A 206 8.25 -11.18 28.05
C TRP A 206 9.07 -10.42 27.01
N LEU A 207 9.85 -11.11 26.17
CA LEU A 207 10.67 -10.46 25.16
C LEU A 207 9.82 -9.71 24.12
N GLY A 208 8.72 -10.32 23.64
CA GLY A 208 7.80 -9.66 22.71
C GLY A 208 7.21 -8.38 23.29
N ALA A 209 6.59 -8.46 24.47
CA ALA A 209 6.04 -7.29 25.17
C ALA A 209 7.12 -6.27 25.58
N TRP A 210 8.36 -6.71 25.80
CA TRP A 210 9.49 -5.83 26.08
C TRP A 210 9.87 -5.00 24.85
N ILE A 211 10.03 -5.64 23.68
CA ILE A 211 10.33 -5.00 22.39
C ILE A 211 9.23 -4.00 22.00
N GLU A 212 7.96 -4.38 22.12
CA GLU A 212 6.82 -3.51 21.74
C GLU A 212 6.72 -2.21 22.55
N ALA A 213 7.26 -2.19 23.77
CA ALA A 213 7.04 -1.10 24.72
C ALA A 213 8.32 -0.30 25.10
N ILE A 214 9.48 -0.59 24.53
CA ILE A 214 10.70 0.23 24.71
C ILE A 214 10.82 1.32 23.64
N PRO A 215 11.23 2.56 23.97
CA PRO A 215 11.43 3.63 23.00
C PRO A 215 12.87 3.74 22.46
N ASP A 216 13.84 3.02 23.04
CA ASP A 216 15.28 3.22 22.83
C ASP A 216 15.97 2.21 21.91
N PHE A 217 15.22 1.23 21.38
CA PHE A 217 15.68 0.30 20.36
C PHE A 217 14.60 0.15 19.27
N THR A 218 15.02 -0.16 18.05
CA THR A 218 14.11 -0.37 16.92
C THR A 218 14.48 -1.63 16.16
N LEU A 219 13.49 -2.50 15.95
CA LEU A 219 13.54 -3.60 14.98
C LEU A 219 12.68 -3.22 13.77
N PRO A 220 13.28 -2.70 12.68
CA PRO A 220 12.64 -2.69 11.38
C PRO A 220 12.13 -4.08 10.97
N ALA A 221 10.99 -4.12 10.27
CA ALA A 221 10.47 -5.36 9.72
C ALA A 221 11.51 -6.02 8.79
N SER A 222 11.90 -7.26 9.10
CA SER A 222 12.95 -7.98 8.38
C SER A 222 12.40 -9.13 7.55
N ALA A 223 12.95 -9.30 6.34
CA ALA A 223 12.67 -10.48 5.52
C ALA A 223 13.13 -11.77 6.22
N LEU A 224 14.12 -11.71 7.13
CA LEU A 224 14.56 -12.86 7.91
C LEU A 224 13.49 -13.32 8.91
N GLU A 225 12.78 -12.41 9.56
CA GLU A 225 11.69 -12.75 10.49
C GLU A 225 10.57 -13.51 9.76
N SER A 226 10.14 -12.97 8.60
CA SER A 226 9.15 -13.60 7.73
C SER A 226 9.65 -14.97 7.22
N TRP A 227 10.93 -15.06 6.83
CA TRP A 227 11.53 -16.30 6.36
C TRP A 227 11.54 -17.42 7.43
N LEU A 228 11.82 -17.07 8.70
CA LEU A 228 11.79 -17.99 9.84
C LEU A 228 10.38 -18.42 10.23
N ALA A 229 9.37 -17.57 10.03
CA ALA A 229 7.97 -17.90 10.28
C ALA A 229 7.44 -19.08 9.42
N ILE A 230 8.13 -19.41 8.32
CA ILE A 230 7.79 -20.49 7.37
C ILE A 230 8.52 -21.81 7.74
N ALA A 231 9.10 -21.94 8.95
CA ALA A 231 9.77 -23.18 9.35
C ALA A 231 8.79 -24.35 9.54
N SER A 232 9.18 -25.54 9.06
CA SER A 232 8.34 -26.74 8.87
C SER A 232 7.77 -27.39 10.12
N ARG A 233 8.10 -26.93 11.33
CA ARG A 233 7.51 -27.38 12.60
C ARG A 233 7.28 -26.21 13.55
N PRO A 234 6.13 -26.14 14.26
CA PRO A 234 5.81 -25.05 15.18
C PRO A 234 6.89 -24.79 16.25
N ALA A 235 7.40 -25.83 16.90
CA ALA A 235 8.43 -25.71 17.92
C ALA A 235 9.75 -25.12 17.40
N ILE A 236 10.18 -25.49 16.17
CA ILE A 236 11.36 -24.91 15.53
C ILE A 236 11.09 -23.45 15.19
N ARG A 237 9.93 -23.16 14.58
CA ARG A 237 9.52 -21.81 14.19
C ARG A 237 9.54 -20.87 15.39
N GLU A 238 8.89 -21.25 16.48
CA GLU A 238 8.81 -20.43 17.70
C GLU A 238 10.18 -20.22 18.33
N ALA A 239 11.00 -21.27 18.46
CA ALA A 239 12.35 -21.16 19.00
C ALA A 239 13.29 -20.30 18.11
N THR A 240 13.18 -20.41 16.79
CA THR A 240 14.04 -19.67 15.85
C THR A 240 13.62 -18.21 15.68
N VAL A 241 12.33 -17.89 15.64
CA VAL A 241 11.84 -16.50 15.69
C VAL A 241 12.23 -15.83 17.01
N PHE A 242 12.05 -16.52 18.15
CA PHE A 242 12.50 -16.02 19.44
C PHE A 242 14.02 -15.77 19.49
N GLN A 243 14.83 -16.74 19.03
CA GLN A 243 16.28 -16.62 19.00
C GLN A 243 16.75 -15.47 18.10
N TYR A 244 16.09 -15.25 16.95
CA TYR A 244 16.35 -14.11 16.07
C TYR A 244 16.16 -12.79 16.81
N LEU A 245 14.98 -12.56 17.38
CA LEU A 245 14.64 -11.33 18.10
C LEU A 245 15.61 -11.09 19.28
N ALA A 246 15.87 -12.13 20.08
CA ALA A 246 16.79 -12.05 21.21
C ALA A 246 18.21 -11.68 20.77
N SER A 247 18.73 -12.32 19.71
CA SER A 247 20.09 -12.08 19.21
C SER A 247 20.24 -10.75 18.47
N ALA A 248 19.22 -10.30 17.74
CA ALA A 248 19.22 -8.98 17.10
C ALA A 248 19.19 -7.86 18.14
N MET A 249 18.39 -7.99 19.22
CA MET A 249 18.38 -7.03 20.32
C MET A 249 19.66 -7.06 21.15
N ALA A 250 20.19 -8.24 21.48
CA ALA A 250 21.48 -8.36 22.14
C ALA A 250 22.59 -7.64 21.35
N PHE A 251 22.61 -7.81 20.02
CA PHE A 251 23.54 -7.10 19.16
C PHE A 251 23.39 -5.57 19.24
N GLN A 252 22.17 -5.02 19.17
CA GLN A 252 21.98 -3.57 19.31
C GLN A 252 22.38 -3.04 20.71
N ILE A 253 22.22 -3.86 21.76
CA ILE A 253 22.63 -3.55 23.14
C ILE A 253 24.16 -3.56 23.29
N GLU A 254 24.84 -4.53 22.69
CA GLU A 254 26.30 -4.73 22.77
C GLU A 254 27.08 -3.82 21.79
N HIS A 255 26.45 -3.44 20.67
CA HIS A 255 27.01 -2.60 19.60
C HIS A 255 26.10 -1.38 19.31
N PRO A 256 25.95 -0.44 20.27
CA PRO A 256 25.07 0.72 20.11
C PRO A 256 25.46 1.63 18.93
N GLU A 257 26.73 1.63 18.53
CA GLU A 257 27.23 2.34 17.34
C GLU A 257 26.76 1.72 16.01
N GLN A 258 26.25 0.49 16.04
CA GLN A 258 25.71 -0.26 14.90
C GLN A 258 24.19 -0.50 15.01
N ALA A 259 23.51 0.04 16.03
CA ALA A 259 22.10 -0.26 16.31
C ALA A 259 21.14 0.11 15.16
N GLY A 260 21.50 1.07 14.30
CA GLY A 260 20.75 1.42 13.09
C GLY A 260 21.08 0.59 11.84
N GLN A 261 22.02 -0.37 11.92
CA GLN A 261 22.47 -1.16 10.76
C GLN A 261 21.70 -2.49 10.69
N GLN A 262 20.55 -2.48 10.02
CA GLN A 262 19.67 -3.65 9.89
C GLN A 262 20.41 -4.93 9.45
N SER A 263 21.31 -4.83 8.46
CA SER A 263 22.10 -5.97 7.97
C SER A 263 23.04 -6.57 9.02
N ALA A 264 23.50 -5.79 9.99
CA ALA A 264 24.34 -6.26 11.09
C ALA A 264 23.48 -6.95 12.16
N SER A 265 22.34 -6.36 12.53
CA SER A 265 21.34 -6.99 13.40
C SER A 265 20.81 -8.31 12.82
N ASP A 266 20.52 -8.38 11.53
CA ASP A 266 20.07 -9.61 10.86
C ASP A 266 21.17 -10.68 10.80
N LEU A 267 22.43 -10.28 10.60
CA LEU A 267 23.57 -11.21 10.63
C LEU A 267 23.77 -11.80 12.03
N ALA A 268 23.74 -10.97 13.08
CA ALA A 268 23.85 -11.44 14.46
C ALA A 268 22.64 -12.30 14.86
N GLY A 269 21.43 -11.88 14.47
CA GLY A 269 20.18 -12.62 14.61
C GLY A 269 20.29 -14.02 14.01
N MET A 270 20.68 -14.12 12.73
CA MET A 270 20.82 -15.39 12.03
C MET A 270 21.93 -16.27 12.60
N GLN A 271 23.06 -15.69 13.02
CA GLN A 271 24.11 -16.47 13.68
C GLN A 271 23.60 -17.10 14.99
N GLY A 272 22.78 -16.38 15.77
CA GLY A 272 22.08 -16.93 16.93
C GLY A 272 21.15 -18.08 16.57
N VAL A 273 20.28 -17.87 15.57
CA VAL A 273 19.35 -18.88 15.04
C VAL A 273 20.08 -20.16 14.62
N LEU A 274 21.18 -20.04 13.89
CA LEU A 274 21.94 -21.19 13.42
C LEU A 274 22.59 -21.99 14.57
N ARG A 275 23.04 -21.33 15.64
CA ARG A 275 23.55 -22.01 16.85
C ARG A 275 22.43 -22.73 17.61
N ALA A 276 21.26 -22.10 17.76
CA ALA A 276 20.07 -22.75 18.34
C ALA A 276 19.60 -23.94 17.50
N TYR A 277 19.57 -23.82 16.18
CA TYR A 277 19.20 -24.89 15.25
C TYR A 277 20.15 -26.09 15.34
N GLU A 278 21.47 -25.86 15.42
CA GLU A 278 22.46 -26.93 15.65
C GLU A 278 22.27 -27.63 17.01
N THR A 279 21.68 -26.97 18.01
CA THR A 279 21.26 -27.58 19.27
C THR A 279 19.99 -28.42 19.11
N LEU A 280 18.93 -27.87 18.48
CA LEU A 280 17.68 -28.60 18.21
C LEU A 280 17.91 -29.88 17.40
N LEU A 281 18.79 -29.82 16.40
CA LEU A 281 19.13 -30.95 15.51
C LEU A 281 19.94 -32.05 16.23
N ARG A 282 20.69 -31.68 17.29
CA ARG A 282 21.39 -32.65 18.17
C ARG A 282 20.45 -33.31 19.17
N GLN A 283 19.45 -32.57 19.66
CA GLN A 283 18.42 -33.10 20.57
C GLN A 283 17.48 -34.08 19.87
N ASP A 284 16.96 -33.72 18.70
CA ASP A 284 16.14 -34.60 17.85
C ASP A 284 16.43 -34.35 16.37
N LYS A 285 16.81 -35.41 15.65
CA LYS A 285 17.07 -35.37 14.20
C LYS A 285 15.83 -35.00 13.38
N LEU A 286 14.63 -35.21 13.94
CA LEU A 286 13.38 -34.79 13.32
C LEU A 286 13.21 -33.27 13.28
N ASN A 287 14.06 -32.49 13.97
CA ASN A 287 14.08 -31.03 13.89
C ASN A 287 14.79 -30.50 12.63
N ARG A 288 15.18 -31.35 11.68
CA ARG A 288 15.90 -30.93 10.47
C ARG A 288 15.06 -30.06 9.54
N SER A 289 15.66 -28.99 9.02
CA SER A 289 15.07 -28.04 8.08
C SER A 289 16.06 -27.75 6.95
N ALA A 290 15.67 -28.02 5.70
CA ALA A 290 16.54 -27.79 4.53
C ALA A 290 16.92 -26.31 4.36
N LYS A 291 15.97 -25.39 4.64
CA LYS A 291 16.20 -23.94 4.68
C LYS A 291 17.33 -23.55 5.65
N LEU A 292 17.31 -24.10 6.86
CA LEU A 292 18.33 -23.83 7.89
C LEU A 292 19.65 -24.59 7.59
N ASP A 293 19.59 -25.77 6.98
CA ASP A 293 20.78 -26.48 6.47
C ASP A 293 21.49 -25.69 5.36
N ALA A 294 20.75 -25.07 4.43
CA ALA A 294 21.31 -24.20 3.39
C ALA A 294 22.00 -22.97 4.00
N ALA A 295 21.39 -22.36 5.02
CA ALA A 295 22.00 -21.26 5.75
C ALA A 295 23.22 -21.69 6.60
N LEU A 296 23.22 -22.90 7.20
CA LEU A 296 24.42 -23.49 7.82
C LEU A 296 25.53 -23.71 6.79
N ALA A 297 25.20 -24.18 5.58
CA ALA A 297 26.17 -24.35 4.50
C ALA A 297 26.76 -23.00 4.06
N ALA A 298 25.93 -21.96 3.92
CA ALA A 298 26.40 -20.60 3.65
C ALA A 298 27.32 -20.07 4.76
N ARG A 299 26.99 -20.32 6.04
CA ARG A 299 27.84 -19.97 7.19
C ARG A 299 29.20 -20.70 7.16
N ARG A 300 29.23 -21.98 6.76
CA ARG A 300 30.48 -22.76 6.61
C ARG A 300 31.35 -22.34 5.43
N GLN A 301 30.84 -21.49 4.53
CA GLN A 301 31.53 -20.97 3.35
C GLN A 301 31.80 -19.46 3.46
N ASP A 302 31.63 -18.86 4.64
CA ASP A 302 31.71 -17.40 4.88
C ASP A 302 30.79 -16.55 3.98
N ARG A 303 29.71 -17.15 3.48
CA ARG A 303 28.71 -16.55 2.58
C ARG A 303 27.40 -16.16 3.27
N LEU A 304 27.31 -16.27 4.59
CA LEU A 304 26.08 -15.98 5.33
C LEU A 304 25.52 -14.55 5.09
N PRO A 305 26.33 -13.47 5.00
CA PRO A 305 25.80 -12.15 4.66
C PRO A 305 25.18 -12.08 3.25
N ALA A 306 25.78 -12.76 2.27
CA ALA A 306 25.23 -12.84 0.92
C ALA A 306 23.92 -13.65 0.88
N PHE A 307 23.86 -14.77 1.61
CA PHE A 307 22.63 -15.54 1.79
C PHE A 307 21.51 -14.69 2.42
N LEU A 308 21.82 -13.91 3.47
CA LEU A 308 20.86 -13.02 4.11
C LEU A 308 20.33 -11.94 3.16
N ALA A 309 21.18 -11.35 2.31
CA ALA A 309 20.74 -10.42 1.27
C ALA A 309 19.68 -11.06 0.35
N THR A 310 19.83 -12.34 -0.02
CA THR A 310 18.85 -13.05 -0.86
C THR A 310 17.52 -13.37 -0.18
N LEU A 311 17.42 -13.34 1.17
CA LEU A 311 16.17 -13.59 1.89
C LEU A 311 15.09 -12.53 1.61
N SER A 312 15.51 -11.31 1.22
CA SER A 312 14.62 -10.26 0.71
C SER A 312 13.90 -10.62 -0.60
N GLY A 313 14.29 -11.73 -1.24
CA GLY A 313 13.93 -12.08 -2.61
C GLY A 313 14.69 -11.29 -3.68
N ARG A 314 15.45 -10.27 -3.27
CA ARG A 314 16.23 -9.40 -4.15
C ARG A 314 17.52 -10.07 -4.61
N ASN A 315 17.73 -10.09 -5.93
CA ASN A 315 18.86 -10.70 -6.63
C ASN A 315 19.15 -12.15 -6.22
N ALA A 316 18.12 -12.87 -5.76
CA ALA A 316 18.19 -14.31 -5.57
C ALA A 316 18.32 -15.01 -6.94
N GLY A 317 19.04 -16.13 -6.98
CA GLY A 317 19.08 -17.03 -8.14
C GLY A 317 18.21 -18.26 -7.89
N ILE A 318 17.59 -18.79 -8.95
CA ILE A 318 16.93 -20.09 -8.93
C ILE A 318 17.85 -21.12 -9.59
N ASP A 319 18.23 -22.16 -8.82
CA ASP A 319 18.94 -23.32 -9.34
C ASP A 319 17.94 -24.37 -9.84
N ALA A 320 18.37 -25.23 -10.77
CA ALA A 320 17.56 -26.35 -11.22
C ALA A 320 17.30 -27.33 -10.06
N ALA A 321 16.03 -27.55 -9.71
CA ALA A 321 15.64 -28.35 -8.55
C ALA A 321 14.61 -29.44 -8.91
N THR A 322 14.48 -30.43 -8.04
CA THR A 322 13.53 -31.54 -8.18
C THR A 322 12.54 -31.56 -7.02
N SER A 323 11.25 -31.51 -7.32
CA SER A 323 10.20 -31.70 -6.31
C SER A 323 10.23 -33.12 -5.72
N PRO A 324 10.04 -33.29 -4.40
CA PRO A 324 9.89 -34.60 -3.76
C PRO A 324 8.48 -35.20 -3.93
N SER A 325 7.55 -34.52 -4.61
CA SER A 325 6.21 -35.06 -4.90
C SER A 325 6.28 -36.38 -5.67
N SER A 326 5.40 -37.32 -5.34
CA SER A 326 5.23 -38.58 -6.06
C SER A 326 4.50 -38.43 -7.40
N ASP A 327 3.77 -37.33 -7.61
CA ASP A 327 3.14 -36.99 -8.89
C ASP A 327 4.18 -36.58 -9.95
N ALA A 328 4.13 -37.21 -11.12
CA ALA A 328 5.08 -36.98 -12.21
C ALA A 328 4.87 -35.64 -12.93
N THR A 329 3.63 -35.16 -13.04
CA THR A 329 3.28 -33.85 -13.59
C THR A 329 3.70 -32.75 -12.63
N ALA A 330 3.50 -32.89 -11.32
CA ALA A 330 4.00 -31.94 -10.32
C ALA A 330 5.53 -31.80 -10.40
N ARG A 331 6.28 -32.92 -10.48
CA ARG A 331 7.73 -32.89 -10.72
C ARG A 331 8.09 -32.21 -12.06
N ARG A 332 7.30 -32.42 -13.11
CA ARG A 332 7.54 -31.79 -14.42
C ARG A 332 7.27 -30.29 -14.43
N ILE A 333 6.26 -29.81 -13.71
CA ILE A 333 5.98 -28.38 -13.50
C ILE A 333 7.20 -27.70 -12.87
N VAL A 334 7.76 -28.27 -11.79
CA VAL A 334 8.97 -27.74 -11.14
C VAL A 334 10.17 -27.78 -12.08
N ALA A 335 10.43 -28.90 -12.75
CA ALA A 335 11.56 -29.01 -13.67
C ALA A 335 11.50 -28.00 -14.84
N LEU A 336 10.31 -27.71 -15.36
CA LEU A 336 10.11 -26.66 -16.37
C LEU A 336 10.33 -25.26 -15.80
N GLY A 337 9.77 -24.98 -14.62
CA GLY A 337 9.84 -23.65 -13.99
C GLY A 337 11.22 -23.28 -13.44
N THR A 338 12.03 -24.26 -13.02
CA THR A 338 13.41 -24.02 -12.58
C THR A 338 14.42 -24.12 -13.73
N GLY A 339 14.15 -24.93 -14.76
CA GLY A 339 15.07 -25.16 -15.88
C GLY A 339 14.97 -24.12 -17.01
N GLU A 340 13.74 -23.65 -17.30
CA GLU A 340 13.48 -22.63 -18.33
C GLU A 340 12.43 -21.61 -17.82
N PRO A 341 12.74 -20.82 -16.77
CA PRO A 341 11.83 -19.81 -16.25
C PRO A 341 11.59 -18.68 -17.26
N ARG A 342 10.33 -18.34 -17.56
CA ARG A 342 9.96 -17.29 -18.53
C ARG A 342 9.14 -16.13 -17.96
N ALA A 343 8.83 -16.14 -16.65
CA ALA A 343 8.01 -15.10 -16.02
C ALA A 343 8.52 -13.66 -16.30
N MET A 344 9.83 -13.43 -16.24
CA MET A 344 10.40 -12.10 -16.51
C MET A 344 10.35 -11.72 -17.99
N ASP A 345 10.41 -12.67 -18.93
CA ASP A 345 10.25 -12.40 -20.37
C ASP A 345 8.81 -11.93 -20.69
N TRP A 346 7.83 -12.52 -20.01
CA TRP A 346 6.42 -12.09 -20.13
C TRP A 346 6.23 -10.70 -19.53
N LEU A 347 6.90 -10.40 -18.41
CA LEU A 347 6.90 -9.07 -17.80
C LEU A 347 7.61 -8.03 -18.66
N ASP A 348 8.74 -8.35 -19.30
CA ASP A 348 9.45 -7.46 -20.22
C ASP A 348 8.55 -7.06 -21.41
N ILE A 349 7.82 -8.03 -21.98
CA ILE A 349 6.85 -7.74 -23.04
C ILE A 349 5.69 -6.88 -22.53
N LEU A 350 5.11 -7.19 -21.37
CA LEU A 350 4.00 -6.41 -20.79
C LEU A 350 4.41 -4.98 -20.44
N SER A 351 5.59 -4.80 -19.85
CA SER A 351 6.14 -3.53 -19.38
C SER A 351 6.80 -2.75 -20.51
N ASN A 352 7.88 -3.28 -21.09
CA ASN A 352 8.81 -2.50 -21.91
C ASN A 352 8.40 -2.45 -23.38
N ARG A 353 7.56 -3.40 -23.85
CA ARG A 353 7.04 -3.40 -25.22
C ARG A 353 5.65 -2.78 -25.36
N PHE A 354 4.75 -2.98 -24.39
CA PHE A 354 3.42 -2.33 -24.42
C PHE A 354 3.38 -1.02 -23.61
N GLY A 355 4.21 -0.85 -22.59
CA GLY A 355 4.16 0.32 -21.71
C GLY A 355 3.02 0.22 -20.69
N GLY A 356 2.53 1.37 -20.23
CA GLY A 356 1.33 1.47 -19.42
C GLY A 356 0.07 1.05 -20.19
N ARG A 357 -0.76 0.19 -19.61
CA ARG A 357 -1.85 -0.52 -20.29
C ARG A 357 -3.22 -0.03 -19.84
N MET A 358 -3.47 1.28 -19.86
CA MET A 358 -4.76 1.86 -19.46
C MET A 358 -5.93 1.21 -20.24
N ALA A 359 -7.02 0.84 -19.57
CA ALA A 359 -8.17 0.23 -20.22
C ALA A 359 -8.76 1.18 -21.30
N GLY A 360 -8.91 0.68 -22.53
CA GLY A 360 -9.28 1.50 -23.69
C GLY A 360 -8.13 2.28 -24.35
N SER A 361 -6.88 1.89 -24.06
CA SER A 361 -5.70 2.26 -24.84
C SER A 361 -5.36 1.23 -25.92
N ASP A 362 -4.51 1.61 -26.86
CA ASP A 362 -3.99 0.69 -27.89
C ASP A 362 -3.00 -0.29 -27.26
N ALA A 363 -2.22 0.15 -26.26
CA ALA A 363 -1.30 -0.67 -25.49
C ALA A 363 -2.01 -1.84 -24.81
N TYR A 364 -3.11 -1.54 -24.09
CA TYR A 364 -3.97 -2.55 -23.49
C TYR A 364 -4.57 -3.51 -24.52
N THR A 365 -5.10 -2.97 -25.62
CA THR A 365 -5.74 -3.77 -26.69
C THR A 365 -4.75 -4.76 -27.31
N HIS A 366 -3.52 -4.32 -27.60
CA HIS A 366 -2.46 -5.19 -28.12
C HIS A 366 -1.95 -6.19 -27.06
N ALA A 367 -1.85 -5.80 -25.80
CA ALA A 367 -1.48 -6.71 -24.71
C ALA A 367 -2.51 -7.85 -24.54
N ALA A 368 -3.81 -7.55 -24.61
CA ALA A 368 -4.87 -8.56 -24.54
C ALA A 368 -4.81 -9.54 -25.72
N GLN A 369 -4.66 -9.02 -26.95
CA GLN A 369 -4.49 -9.83 -28.14
C GLN A 369 -3.24 -10.72 -28.07
N TRP A 370 -2.11 -10.17 -27.59
CA TRP A 370 -0.86 -10.90 -27.40
C TRP A 370 -1.01 -12.02 -26.36
N ALA A 371 -1.56 -11.75 -25.19
CA ALA A 371 -1.74 -12.73 -24.12
C ALA A 371 -2.59 -13.93 -24.60
N ARG A 372 -3.72 -13.66 -25.28
CA ARG A 372 -4.53 -14.71 -25.92
C ARG A 372 -3.71 -15.54 -26.91
N LEU A 373 -2.89 -14.89 -27.75
CA LEU A 373 -2.10 -15.58 -28.77
C LEU A 373 -0.97 -16.43 -28.15
N GLN A 374 -0.32 -15.98 -27.07
CA GLN A 374 0.67 -16.78 -26.34
C GLN A 374 0.04 -18.03 -25.72
N LEU A 375 -1.09 -17.88 -25.03
CA LEU A 375 -1.82 -19.00 -24.44
C LEU A 375 -2.21 -20.05 -25.50
N ARG A 376 -2.66 -19.61 -26.68
CA ARG A 376 -2.94 -20.50 -27.83
C ARG A 376 -1.68 -21.19 -28.37
N GLN A 377 -0.51 -20.54 -28.38
CA GLN A 377 0.75 -21.16 -28.81
C GLN A 377 1.18 -22.31 -27.88
N TRP A 378 0.79 -22.28 -26.61
CA TRP A 378 1.02 -23.37 -25.65
C TRP A 378 -0.09 -24.44 -25.67
N GLY A 379 -1.05 -24.35 -26.60
CA GLY A 379 -2.17 -25.31 -26.72
C GLY A 379 -3.31 -25.07 -25.73
N VAL A 380 -3.30 -23.95 -24.99
CA VAL A 380 -4.41 -23.58 -24.08
C VAL A 380 -5.57 -23.00 -24.89
N GLN A 381 -6.80 -23.40 -24.56
CA GLN A 381 -7.99 -22.79 -25.16
C GLN A 381 -8.10 -21.36 -24.63
N ALA A 382 -7.95 -20.34 -25.47
CA ALA A 382 -7.99 -18.94 -25.03
C ALA A 382 -8.77 -18.03 -25.99
N GLU A 383 -9.48 -17.05 -25.44
CA GLU A 383 -10.31 -16.09 -26.18
C GLU A 383 -10.25 -14.67 -25.59
N LEU A 384 -10.81 -13.71 -26.31
CA LEU A 384 -11.10 -12.38 -25.79
C LEU A 384 -12.59 -12.31 -25.51
N GLU A 385 -12.95 -11.89 -24.31
CA GLU A 385 -14.34 -11.73 -23.88
C GLU A 385 -14.61 -10.25 -23.64
N GLU A 386 -15.58 -9.66 -24.34
CA GLU A 386 -15.93 -8.23 -24.18
C GLU A 386 -16.36 -7.95 -22.73
N ALA A 387 -15.58 -7.14 -22.03
CA ALA A 387 -15.78 -6.82 -20.62
C ALA A 387 -16.45 -5.45 -20.40
N GLY A 388 -16.57 -4.66 -21.46
CA GLY A 388 -17.25 -3.36 -21.43
C GLY A 388 -16.57 -2.35 -22.34
N GLN A 389 -16.96 -1.09 -22.21
CA GLN A 389 -16.53 0.00 -23.07
C GLN A 389 -16.17 1.24 -22.24
N VAL A 390 -15.12 1.96 -22.65
CA VAL A 390 -14.85 3.33 -22.16
C VAL A 390 -15.40 4.35 -23.17
N PRO A 391 -15.91 5.51 -22.73
CA PRO A 391 -16.53 6.50 -23.61
C PRO A 391 -15.52 7.30 -24.45
N VAL A 392 -14.23 7.25 -24.09
CA VAL A 392 -13.12 7.90 -24.80
C VAL A 392 -11.88 7.01 -24.68
N GLY A 393 -11.19 6.78 -25.81
CA GLY A 393 -9.89 6.13 -25.81
C GLY A 393 -8.78 7.10 -25.43
N PHE A 394 -7.75 6.62 -24.73
CA PHE A 394 -6.63 7.42 -24.27
C PHE A 394 -5.32 6.66 -24.48
N ASN A 395 -4.36 7.32 -25.10
CA ASN A 395 -2.98 6.87 -25.14
C ASN A 395 -2.07 7.97 -24.60
N ARG A 396 -1.14 7.55 -23.76
CA ARG A 396 -0.10 8.41 -23.20
C ARG A 396 1.00 8.65 -24.22
N GLY A 397 1.39 9.91 -24.36
CA GLY A 397 2.59 10.28 -25.08
C GLY A 397 3.74 10.58 -24.13
N PRO A 398 4.96 10.78 -24.67
CA PRO A 398 6.06 11.34 -23.88
C PRO A 398 5.69 12.72 -23.33
N TRP A 399 6.22 13.05 -22.16
CA TRP A 399 6.27 14.41 -21.66
C TRP A 399 7.69 14.86 -21.37
N SER A 400 7.91 16.17 -21.46
CA SER A 400 9.12 16.84 -21.01
C SER A 400 8.79 18.25 -20.55
N GLY A 401 9.67 18.82 -19.73
CA GLY A 401 9.59 20.23 -19.37
C GLY A 401 10.93 20.77 -18.88
N LYS A 402 11.10 22.08 -19.00
CA LYS A 402 12.27 22.80 -18.50
C LYS A 402 11.90 24.21 -18.05
N MET A 403 12.62 24.70 -17.05
CA MET A 403 12.74 26.14 -16.81
C MET A 403 13.74 26.68 -17.85
N LEU A 404 13.37 27.77 -18.52
CA LEU A 404 14.17 28.47 -19.53
C LEU A 404 14.84 29.73 -18.96
N ALA A 405 14.21 30.35 -17.98
CA ALA A 405 14.67 31.56 -17.31
C ALA A 405 14.07 31.59 -15.89
N PRO A 406 14.77 32.15 -14.88
CA PRO A 406 16.05 32.86 -14.99
C PRO A 406 17.28 31.95 -15.17
N GLU A 407 17.13 30.65 -14.93
CA GLU A 407 18.18 29.64 -15.05
C GLU A 407 17.65 28.47 -15.88
N GLU A 408 18.45 27.91 -16.80
CA GLU A 408 18.01 26.75 -17.59
C GLU A 408 18.12 25.48 -16.75
N GLN A 409 17.00 24.81 -16.49
CA GLN A 409 16.95 23.62 -15.65
C GLN A 409 15.91 22.61 -16.18
N PRO A 410 16.26 21.33 -16.40
CA PRO A 410 15.30 20.26 -16.66
C PRO A 410 14.33 20.12 -15.47
N LEU A 411 13.03 20.00 -15.76
CA LEU A 411 12.00 19.77 -14.75
C LEU A 411 11.69 18.28 -14.66
N ARG A 412 11.57 17.77 -13.42
CA ARG A 412 11.07 16.43 -13.14
C ARG A 412 9.58 16.52 -12.88
N LEU A 413 8.80 16.02 -13.84
CA LEU A 413 7.34 16.07 -13.83
C LEU A 413 6.69 14.73 -14.16
N ALA A 414 5.41 14.64 -13.83
CA ALA A 414 4.47 13.65 -14.31
C ALA A 414 3.18 14.34 -14.76
N THR A 415 2.38 13.64 -15.57
CA THR A 415 0.99 14.04 -15.86
C THR A 415 0.05 12.92 -15.43
N PRO A 416 -1.05 13.21 -14.72
CA PRO A 416 -2.03 12.19 -14.37
C PRO A 416 -2.65 11.54 -15.62
N ALA A 417 -3.17 10.32 -15.49
CA ALA A 417 -3.94 9.67 -16.56
C ALA A 417 -5.04 10.60 -17.07
N TYR A 418 -5.34 10.52 -18.37
CA TYR A 418 -6.30 11.41 -19.04
C TYR A 418 -5.99 12.93 -18.92
N SER A 419 -4.79 13.35 -18.50
CA SER A 419 -4.39 14.76 -18.55
C SER A 419 -4.27 15.27 -19.99
N ALA A 420 -4.69 16.51 -20.23
CA ALA A 420 -4.66 17.12 -21.55
C ALA A 420 -3.23 17.27 -22.08
N GLY A 421 -3.02 16.95 -23.36
CA GLY A 421 -1.75 17.21 -24.04
C GLY A 421 -1.54 18.69 -24.38
N THR A 422 -0.28 19.09 -24.55
CA THR A 422 0.06 20.37 -25.18
C THR A 422 -0.03 20.24 -26.71
N ARG A 423 -0.16 21.38 -27.41
CA ARG A 423 -0.15 21.40 -28.89
C ARG A 423 1.30 21.47 -29.41
N GLY A 424 2.09 20.45 -29.08
CA GLY A 424 3.55 20.46 -29.19
C GLY A 424 4.21 21.27 -28.07
N VAL A 425 5.46 21.68 -28.27
CA VAL A 425 6.23 22.49 -27.31
C VAL A 425 5.54 23.82 -27.05
N GLN A 426 5.25 24.12 -25.78
CA GLN A 426 4.64 25.38 -25.35
C GLN A 426 5.49 26.07 -24.29
N GLN A 427 5.90 27.30 -24.60
CA GLN A 427 6.65 28.18 -23.70
C GLN A 427 5.73 29.26 -23.14
N GLY A 428 5.91 29.62 -21.87
CA GLY A 428 5.15 30.70 -21.25
C GLY A 428 5.73 31.15 -19.91
N LEU A 429 5.34 32.34 -19.47
CA LEU A 429 5.68 32.81 -18.13
C LEU A 429 4.89 32.02 -17.09
N ALA A 430 5.56 31.61 -16.02
CA ALA A 430 4.91 31.08 -14.83
C ALA A 430 4.21 32.21 -14.06
N MET A 431 3.13 31.87 -13.37
CA MET A 431 2.39 32.82 -12.53
C MET A 431 1.86 32.11 -11.30
N MET A 432 1.91 32.78 -10.15
CA MET A 432 1.19 32.35 -8.95
C MET A 432 -0.32 32.30 -9.25
N GLY A 433 -0.90 31.12 -9.11
CA GLY A 433 -2.33 30.92 -9.25
C GLY A 433 -3.12 31.57 -8.11
N PRO A 434 -4.46 31.61 -8.26
CA PRO A 434 -5.34 32.15 -7.24
C PRO A 434 -5.54 31.12 -6.11
N ALA A 435 -5.68 31.60 -4.87
CA ALA A 435 -6.06 30.81 -3.71
C ALA A 435 -7.59 30.64 -3.60
N THR A 436 -8.36 31.45 -4.33
CA THR A 436 -9.82 31.62 -4.18
C THR A 436 -10.52 31.73 -5.53
N LEU A 437 -11.86 31.56 -5.56
CA LEU A 437 -12.63 31.74 -6.79
C LEU A 437 -12.75 33.22 -7.19
N GLU A 438 -12.97 34.12 -6.24
CA GLU A 438 -13.04 35.57 -6.41
C GLU A 438 -11.71 36.10 -6.94
N GLU A 439 -10.59 35.62 -6.39
CA GLU A 439 -9.27 35.96 -6.87
C GLU A 439 -9.05 35.45 -8.30
N ALA A 440 -9.49 34.22 -8.61
CA ALA A 440 -9.43 33.68 -9.96
C ALA A 440 -10.20 34.55 -10.95
N GLN A 441 -11.41 35.00 -10.60
CA GLN A 441 -12.25 35.87 -11.41
C GLN A 441 -11.63 37.26 -11.59
N ALA A 442 -11.18 37.90 -10.50
CA ALA A 442 -10.57 39.22 -10.52
C ALA A 442 -9.26 39.27 -11.33
N ARG A 443 -8.48 38.19 -11.27
CA ARG A 443 -7.20 38.06 -12.00
C ARG A 443 -7.33 37.36 -13.35
N ALA A 444 -8.54 36.98 -13.79
CA ALA A 444 -8.76 36.11 -14.94
C ALA A 444 -7.97 36.50 -16.20
N ALA A 445 -7.98 37.79 -16.56
CA ALA A 445 -7.27 38.30 -17.75
C ALA A 445 -5.74 38.12 -17.69
N GLN A 446 -5.15 37.97 -16.51
CA GLN A 446 -3.70 37.83 -16.30
C GLN A 446 -3.19 36.42 -16.65
N PHE A 447 -4.04 35.39 -16.54
CA PHE A 447 -3.64 33.99 -16.74
C PHE A 447 -3.50 33.59 -18.21
N LYS A 448 -3.94 34.45 -19.16
CA LYS A 448 -3.84 34.20 -20.60
C LYS A 448 -2.40 33.95 -21.03
N GLY A 449 -2.12 32.76 -21.58
CA GLY A 449 -0.77 32.37 -22.00
C GLY A 449 0.22 32.17 -20.86
N LYS A 450 -0.25 31.84 -19.64
CA LYS A 450 0.60 31.56 -18.47
C LYS A 450 0.55 30.09 -18.05
N TRP A 451 1.64 29.63 -17.45
CA TRP A 451 1.67 28.41 -16.65
C TRP A 451 1.32 28.75 -15.20
N VAL A 452 0.23 28.20 -14.67
CA VAL A 452 -0.35 28.67 -13.41
C VAL A 452 0.00 27.72 -12.26
N LEU A 453 0.78 28.18 -11.28
CA LEU A 453 1.11 27.41 -10.08
C LEU A 453 -0.09 27.41 -9.13
N ILE A 454 -0.75 26.27 -8.97
CA ILE A 454 -1.90 26.13 -8.08
C ILE A 454 -1.48 25.62 -6.71
N GLY A 455 -2.16 26.08 -5.66
CA GLY A 455 -1.92 25.70 -4.27
C GLY A 455 -2.39 24.28 -3.92
N GLY A 456 -2.06 23.84 -2.70
CA GLY A 456 -2.38 22.53 -2.17
C GLY A 456 -1.38 21.44 -2.58
N GLU A 457 -1.02 20.59 -1.61
CA GLU A 457 -0.23 19.39 -1.85
C GLU A 457 -1.05 18.36 -2.62
N ASN A 458 -0.44 17.70 -3.62
CA ASN A 458 -1.10 16.62 -4.33
C ASN A 458 -0.65 15.26 -3.79
N GLY A 459 -1.56 14.56 -3.10
CA GLY A 459 -1.42 13.13 -2.78
C GLY A 459 -1.52 12.19 -4.00
N GLY A 460 -1.51 12.75 -5.22
CA GLY A 460 -1.20 12.04 -6.45
C GLY A 460 -2.23 12.17 -7.57
N GLY A 461 -3.51 12.23 -7.23
CA GLY A 461 -4.59 12.25 -8.22
C GLY A 461 -4.54 13.42 -9.21
N GLY A 462 -5.34 13.34 -10.27
CA GLY A 462 -5.67 14.50 -11.10
C GLY A 462 -6.17 15.68 -10.26
N ARG A 463 -5.85 16.92 -10.65
CA ARG A 463 -6.24 18.18 -9.97
C ARG A 463 -7.73 18.22 -9.60
N ASP A 464 -8.57 17.74 -10.50
CA ASP A 464 -10.03 17.70 -10.34
C ASP A 464 -10.53 16.32 -9.86
N GLY A 465 -9.65 15.36 -9.54
CA GLY A 465 -9.96 14.05 -8.95
C GLY A 465 -10.96 13.22 -9.76
N SER A 466 -11.90 12.57 -9.07
CA SER A 466 -13.03 11.88 -9.72
C SER A 466 -13.96 12.84 -10.48
N THR A 467 -13.90 14.15 -10.21
CA THR A 467 -14.61 15.21 -10.94
C THR A 467 -13.81 15.74 -12.14
N ILE A 468 -12.89 14.97 -12.74
CA ILE A 468 -12.20 15.35 -14.00
C ILE A 468 -13.17 15.76 -15.13
N HIS A 469 -14.37 15.18 -15.14
CA HIS A 469 -15.45 15.47 -16.07
C HIS A 469 -16.25 16.76 -15.73
N GLN A 470 -16.02 17.35 -14.56
CA GLN A 470 -16.59 18.62 -14.10
C GLN A 470 -15.50 19.45 -13.41
N PRO A 471 -14.66 20.18 -14.18
CA PRO A 471 -13.55 20.93 -13.61
C PRO A 471 -14.00 21.91 -12.51
N ARG A 472 -13.20 22.00 -11.44
CA ARG A 472 -13.50 22.86 -10.28
C ARG A 472 -13.64 24.32 -10.71
N ALA A 473 -14.30 25.14 -9.88
CA ALA A 473 -14.65 26.52 -10.27
C ALA A 473 -13.41 27.35 -10.68
N ILE A 474 -12.33 27.31 -9.90
CA ILE A 474 -11.05 27.93 -10.26
C ILE A 474 -10.51 27.37 -11.59
N THR A 475 -10.48 26.05 -11.76
CA THR A 475 -10.05 25.39 -13.00
C THR A 475 -10.81 25.92 -14.22
N ARG A 476 -12.14 26.07 -14.13
CA ARG A 476 -12.97 26.61 -15.22
C ARG A 476 -12.60 28.06 -15.57
N VAL A 477 -12.29 28.90 -14.58
CA VAL A 477 -11.82 30.27 -14.82
C VAL A 477 -10.45 30.27 -15.53
N LEU A 478 -9.51 29.42 -15.11
CA LEU A 478 -8.20 29.30 -15.77
C LEU A 478 -8.32 28.79 -17.22
N MET A 479 -9.22 27.85 -17.48
CA MET A 479 -9.55 27.37 -18.84
C MET A 479 -10.12 28.51 -19.70
N GLN A 480 -11.10 29.26 -19.20
CA GLN A 480 -11.75 30.37 -19.91
C GLN A 480 -10.80 31.54 -20.16
N ALA A 481 -9.87 31.80 -19.24
CA ALA A 481 -8.81 32.79 -19.40
C ALA A 481 -7.78 32.45 -20.49
N GLY A 482 -7.70 31.18 -20.92
CA GLY A 482 -6.69 30.71 -21.86
C GLY A 482 -5.31 30.54 -21.22
N ALA A 483 -5.25 30.00 -19.99
CA ALA A 483 -4.01 29.50 -19.41
C ALA A 483 -3.42 28.34 -20.23
N LEU A 484 -2.09 28.17 -20.18
CA LEU A 484 -1.38 27.08 -20.88
C LEU A 484 -1.51 25.73 -20.14
N GLY A 485 -1.61 25.78 -18.82
CA GLY A 485 -1.76 24.61 -17.95
C GLY A 485 -1.65 25.00 -16.47
N THR A 486 -1.91 24.04 -15.59
CA THR A 486 -1.65 24.19 -14.14
C THR A 486 -0.47 23.34 -13.70
N ILE A 487 0.31 23.88 -12.77
CA ILE A 487 1.43 23.19 -12.12
C ILE A 487 1.10 23.06 -10.64
N GLN A 488 1.19 21.85 -10.11
CA GLN A 488 0.99 21.56 -8.69
C GLN A 488 2.21 20.84 -8.11
N SER A 489 2.48 21.05 -6.82
CA SER A 489 3.48 20.27 -6.09
C SER A 489 3.11 18.79 -6.08
N GLY A 490 4.04 17.93 -6.50
CA GLY A 490 3.95 16.48 -6.37
C GLY A 490 5.03 15.97 -5.43
N GLU A 491 4.63 15.14 -4.46
CA GLU A 491 5.57 14.38 -3.64
C GLU A 491 6.29 13.33 -4.49
N GLU A 492 7.47 12.93 -4.03
CA GLU A 492 8.33 11.98 -4.73
C GLU A 492 8.26 10.59 -4.07
N PRO A 493 7.99 9.52 -4.83
CA PRO A 493 7.89 9.47 -6.30
C PRO A 493 6.58 10.00 -6.89
N LEU A 494 6.70 10.77 -7.97
CA LEU A 494 5.55 11.37 -8.66
C LEU A 494 4.49 10.34 -9.07
N TYR A 495 3.32 10.48 -8.47
CA TYR A 495 2.12 9.69 -8.73
C TYR A 495 1.37 10.20 -9.98
N ALA A 496 0.75 9.30 -10.73
CA ALA A 496 0.22 9.59 -12.07
C ALA A 496 -1.17 9.01 -12.38
N ALA A 497 -1.91 8.49 -11.39
CA ALA A 497 -3.26 7.99 -11.60
C ALA A 497 -4.35 9.09 -11.60
N SER A 498 -5.44 8.83 -12.31
CA SER A 498 -6.61 9.72 -12.42
C SER A 498 -7.84 8.95 -12.90
N ALA A 499 -9.04 9.45 -12.61
CA ALA A 499 -10.27 8.89 -13.13
C ALA A 499 -10.40 9.09 -14.67
N ALA A 500 -11.11 8.18 -15.33
CA ALA A 500 -11.46 8.30 -16.74
C ALA A 500 -12.57 9.36 -16.97
N PRO A 501 -12.51 10.14 -18.08
CA PRO A 501 -13.60 11.00 -18.53
C PRO A 501 -14.89 10.23 -18.82
N THR A 502 -16.04 10.86 -18.64
CA THR A 502 -17.36 10.25 -18.86
C THR A 502 -17.90 10.41 -20.28
N ALA A 503 -17.37 11.36 -21.06
CA ALA A 503 -17.75 11.62 -22.45
C ALA A 503 -16.69 12.45 -23.18
N TRP A 504 -16.69 12.42 -24.52
CA TRP A 504 -15.82 13.25 -25.35
C TRP A 504 -15.96 14.77 -25.07
N ALA A 505 -17.19 15.23 -24.83
CA ALA A 505 -17.47 16.63 -24.50
C ALA A 505 -16.98 17.04 -23.08
N ALA A 506 -16.59 16.08 -22.25
CA ALA A 506 -16.09 16.29 -20.89
C ALA A 506 -14.56 16.07 -20.78
N LEU A 507 -13.86 16.06 -21.92
CA LEU A 507 -12.40 15.97 -21.94
C LEU A 507 -11.73 17.19 -21.30
N PRO A 508 -10.66 17.02 -20.50
CA PRO A 508 -9.88 18.15 -20.02
C PRO A 508 -9.15 18.81 -21.18
N THR A 509 -9.17 20.15 -21.21
CA THR A 509 -8.49 20.96 -22.24
C THR A 509 -7.27 21.70 -21.71
N LEU A 510 -6.99 21.61 -20.41
CA LEU A 510 -5.95 22.34 -19.71
C LEU A 510 -4.99 21.33 -19.06
N PRO A 511 -3.73 21.22 -19.53
CA PRO A 511 -2.73 20.32 -18.99
C PRO A 511 -2.59 20.42 -17.48
N ASP A 512 -2.52 19.27 -16.81
CA ASP A 512 -2.26 19.13 -15.38
C ASP A 512 -0.86 18.54 -15.18
N ILE A 513 0.06 19.37 -14.70
CA ILE A 513 1.48 19.06 -14.46
C ILE A 513 1.70 18.85 -12.96
N LYS A 514 2.21 17.68 -12.58
CA LYS A 514 2.72 17.44 -11.21
C LYS A 514 4.23 17.59 -11.26
N LEU A 515 4.75 18.58 -10.55
CA LEU A 515 6.16 18.95 -10.54
C LEU A 515 6.78 18.53 -9.20
N ALA A 516 7.99 17.96 -9.24
CA ALA A 516 8.73 17.56 -8.04
C ALA A 516 8.76 18.69 -6.99
N ALA A 517 8.32 18.39 -5.76
CA ALA A 517 8.12 19.38 -4.70
C ALA A 517 9.27 20.39 -4.50
N PRO A 518 10.57 20.02 -4.55
CA PRO A 518 11.67 20.98 -4.46
C PRO A 518 11.70 21.99 -5.61
N GLN A 519 11.42 21.56 -6.84
CA GLN A 519 11.41 22.45 -8.02
C GLN A 519 10.15 23.33 -8.04
N TYR A 520 9.01 22.80 -7.57
CA TYR A 520 7.81 23.61 -7.37
C TYR A 520 8.04 24.71 -6.31
N ALA A 521 8.69 24.36 -5.20
CA ALA A 521 9.03 25.31 -4.12
C ALA A 521 9.99 26.41 -4.59
N ASP A 522 11.03 26.08 -5.37
CA ASP A 522 11.96 27.05 -5.95
C ASP A 522 11.23 28.04 -6.87
N ILE A 523 10.48 27.55 -7.88
CA ILE A 523 9.72 28.40 -8.80
C ILE A 523 8.72 29.29 -8.04
N ARG A 524 8.02 28.74 -7.05
CA ARG A 524 7.11 29.51 -6.18
C ARG A 524 7.85 30.61 -5.41
N GLN A 525 9.03 30.34 -4.87
CA GLN A 525 9.82 31.32 -4.13
C GLN A 525 10.35 32.45 -5.04
N ARG A 526 10.81 32.11 -6.24
CA ARG A 526 11.23 33.09 -7.27
C ARG A 526 10.08 34.03 -7.65
N LEU A 527 8.92 33.47 -7.97
CA LEU A 527 7.71 34.25 -8.29
C LEU A 527 7.28 35.14 -7.12
N ALA A 528 7.40 34.67 -5.87
CA ALA A 528 7.08 35.47 -4.67
C ALA A 528 8.04 36.66 -4.45
N ARG A 529 9.28 36.60 -4.98
CA ARG A 529 10.22 37.72 -5.02
C ARG A 529 10.02 38.66 -6.21
N GLY A 530 9.07 38.36 -7.10
CA GLY A 530 8.87 39.08 -8.35
C GLY A 530 9.85 38.72 -9.47
N GLU A 531 10.62 37.62 -9.35
CA GLU A 531 11.47 37.12 -10.41
C GLU A 531 10.60 36.55 -11.56
N ALA A 532 10.91 36.91 -12.81
CA ALA A 532 10.21 36.39 -13.98
C ALA A 532 10.72 34.98 -14.34
N VAL A 533 9.88 33.97 -14.14
CA VAL A 533 10.17 32.57 -14.50
C VAL A 533 9.51 32.21 -15.82
N THR A 534 10.27 31.65 -16.77
CA THR A 534 9.74 31.12 -18.05
C THR A 534 9.87 29.61 -18.07
N LEU A 535 8.76 28.91 -18.36
CA LEU A 535 8.69 27.46 -18.40
C LEU A 535 8.28 26.96 -19.79
N GLU A 536 8.82 25.81 -20.15
CA GLU A 536 8.48 25.05 -21.35
C GLU A 536 7.93 23.68 -20.96
N PHE A 537 6.85 23.25 -21.61
CA PHE A 537 6.36 21.87 -21.54
C PHE A 537 5.97 21.35 -22.92
N ASP A 538 6.19 20.06 -23.14
CA ASP A 538 5.67 19.29 -24.26
C ASP A 538 5.07 18.00 -23.68
N VAL A 539 3.77 17.80 -23.81
CA VAL A 539 3.00 16.66 -23.27
C VAL A 539 2.18 16.09 -24.42
N ARG A 540 2.59 14.94 -24.97
CA ARG A 540 2.04 14.43 -26.23
C ARG A 540 0.92 13.41 -26.07
N ASN A 541 0.13 13.50 -24.99
CA ASN A 541 -1.04 12.67 -24.76
C ASN A 541 -2.08 12.84 -25.89
N TRP A 542 -2.70 11.74 -26.34
CA TRP A 542 -3.78 11.80 -27.34
C TRP A 542 -5.02 11.02 -26.93
N PHE A 543 -6.17 11.58 -27.27
CA PHE A 543 -7.49 11.00 -27.08
C PHE A 543 -8.10 10.63 -28.43
N TYR A 544 -8.93 9.59 -28.46
CA TYR A 544 -9.71 9.24 -29.64
C TYR A 544 -11.18 8.93 -29.29
N PRO A 545 -12.15 9.27 -30.15
CA PRO A 545 -13.56 9.10 -29.83
C PRO A 545 -13.90 7.64 -29.53
N GLY A 546 -14.63 7.42 -28.43
CA GLY A 546 -15.23 6.13 -28.12
C GLY A 546 -16.65 5.97 -28.69
N PRO A 547 -17.36 4.90 -28.29
CA PRO A 547 -16.94 3.91 -27.30
C PRO A 547 -15.76 3.05 -27.76
N VAL A 548 -14.89 2.66 -26.82
CA VAL A 548 -13.74 1.77 -27.05
C VAL A 548 -13.90 0.53 -26.18
N THR A 549 -14.01 -0.64 -26.81
CA THR A 549 -14.21 -1.92 -26.11
C THR A 549 -12.93 -2.45 -25.47
N TYR A 550 -13.01 -2.87 -24.20
CA TYR A 550 -11.97 -3.60 -23.48
C TYR A 550 -12.41 -5.04 -23.19
N HIS A 551 -11.45 -5.94 -22.96
CA HIS A 551 -11.68 -7.39 -22.99
C HIS A 551 -10.94 -8.13 -21.89
N ASN A 552 -11.63 -9.02 -21.19
CA ASN A 552 -10.96 -10.04 -20.40
C ASN A 552 -10.26 -11.04 -21.34
N VAL A 553 -9.06 -11.51 -20.99
CA VAL A 553 -8.43 -12.65 -21.66
C VAL A 553 -8.78 -13.90 -20.87
N VAL A 554 -9.66 -14.73 -21.41
CA VAL A 554 -10.13 -15.96 -20.76
C VAL A 554 -9.43 -17.16 -21.37
N ALA A 555 -8.86 -18.04 -20.54
CA ALA A 555 -8.16 -19.23 -21.01
C ALA A 555 -8.37 -20.45 -20.11
N ARG A 556 -8.48 -21.63 -20.70
CA ARG A 556 -8.93 -22.87 -20.02
C ARG A 556 -8.05 -24.06 -20.38
N ILE A 557 -7.67 -24.83 -19.36
CA ILE A 557 -7.22 -26.22 -19.48
C ILE A 557 -8.40 -27.08 -18.96
N PRO A 558 -9.14 -27.77 -19.84
CA PRO A 558 -10.39 -28.43 -19.48
C PRO A 558 -10.17 -29.62 -18.54
N GLY A 559 -11.09 -29.80 -17.60
CA GLY A 559 -11.12 -30.93 -16.68
C GLY A 559 -11.45 -32.26 -17.37
N THR A 560 -10.93 -33.37 -16.83
CA THR A 560 -11.14 -34.73 -17.36
C THR A 560 -12.30 -35.49 -16.72
N GLU A 561 -12.63 -35.18 -15.46
CA GLU A 561 -13.67 -35.89 -14.68
C GLU A 561 -14.81 -34.98 -14.23
N LYS A 562 -14.48 -33.71 -13.94
CA LYS A 562 -15.37 -32.66 -13.42
C LYS A 562 -15.14 -31.36 -14.19
N PRO A 563 -15.32 -31.33 -15.53
CA PRO A 563 -15.03 -30.17 -16.36
C PRO A 563 -15.83 -28.91 -15.97
N GLU A 564 -16.98 -29.08 -15.31
CA GLU A 564 -17.81 -28.01 -14.76
C GLU A 564 -17.22 -27.35 -13.51
N GLU A 565 -16.55 -28.09 -12.63
CA GLU A 565 -15.87 -27.53 -11.47
C GLU A 565 -14.60 -26.77 -11.90
N ILE A 566 -14.44 -25.54 -11.42
CA ILE A 566 -13.44 -24.58 -11.89
C ILE A 566 -12.49 -24.16 -10.76
N VAL A 567 -11.19 -24.30 -11.00
CA VAL A 567 -10.15 -23.56 -10.28
C VAL A 567 -9.82 -22.32 -11.10
N LEU A 568 -10.23 -21.15 -10.60
CA LEU A 568 -9.99 -19.87 -11.27
C LEU A 568 -8.69 -19.26 -10.74
N ILE A 569 -7.82 -18.85 -11.64
CA ILE A 569 -6.63 -18.05 -11.34
C ILE A 569 -6.74 -16.72 -12.11
N GLY A 570 -6.30 -15.61 -11.53
CA GLY A 570 -6.49 -14.29 -12.16
C GLY A 570 -5.54 -13.20 -11.69
N ALA A 571 -5.46 -12.16 -12.50
CA ALA A 571 -4.74 -10.91 -12.29
C ALA A 571 -5.28 -9.89 -13.31
N HIS A 572 -5.16 -8.58 -13.09
CA HIS A 572 -5.60 -7.60 -14.09
C HIS A 572 -4.47 -7.26 -15.08
N LEU A 573 -4.87 -7.10 -16.33
CA LEU A 573 -4.01 -6.83 -17.47
C LEU A 573 -3.80 -5.34 -17.70
N ASP A 574 -4.78 -4.51 -17.35
CA ASP A 574 -4.61 -3.08 -17.37
C ASP A 574 -3.71 -2.58 -16.24
N SER A 575 -3.25 -1.35 -16.41
CA SER A 575 -2.48 -0.61 -15.40
C SER A 575 -2.71 0.89 -15.59
N TYR A 576 -2.44 1.67 -14.56
CA TYR A 576 -2.04 3.05 -14.74
C TYR A 576 -0.75 3.13 -15.56
N ASP A 577 -0.58 4.29 -16.18
CA ASP A 577 0.26 4.45 -17.35
C ASP A 577 1.35 5.49 -17.17
N GLY A 578 1.45 6.12 -15.99
CA GLY A 578 2.58 7.02 -15.68
C GLY A 578 3.95 6.33 -15.65
N GLY A 579 3.96 5.02 -15.39
CA GLY A 579 5.10 4.12 -15.61
C GLY A 579 4.76 3.11 -16.72
N THR A 580 5.09 1.84 -16.50
CA THR A 580 4.79 0.71 -17.38
C THR A 580 3.96 -0.39 -16.72
N GLY A 581 3.47 -0.18 -15.50
CA GLY A 581 2.58 -1.13 -14.80
C GLY A 581 3.22 -2.50 -14.61
N ALA A 582 4.46 -2.53 -14.13
CA ALA A 582 5.27 -3.74 -14.03
C ALA A 582 5.05 -4.46 -12.68
N ALA A 583 5.00 -3.70 -11.59
CA ALA A 583 4.53 -4.18 -10.30
C ALA A 583 3.00 -4.26 -10.31
N ASP A 584 2.32 -3.26 -10.89
CA ASP A 584 0.86 -3.14 -10.88
C ASP A 584 0.27 -3.19 -12.32
N ASN A 585 -0.21 -4.32 -12.82
CA ASN A 585 -0.06 -5.68 -12.29
C ASN A 585 0.56 -6.61 -13.35
N GLY A 586 1.57 -6.08 -14.06
CA GLY A 586 2.36 -6.82 -15.03
C GLY A 586 2.96 -8.10 -14.42
N GLY A 587 3.49 -8.03 -13.20
CA GLY A 587 4.08 -9.17 -12.50
C GLY A 587 3.07 -10.26 -12.16
N GLY A 588 1.85 -9.89 -11.75
CA GLY A 588 0.79 -10.88 -11.53
C GLY A 588 0.36 -11.57 -12.81
N VAL A 589 0.12 -10.81 -13.89
CA VAL A 589 -0.20 -11.41 -15.20
C VAL A 589 0.95 -12.24 -15.73
N ALA A 590 2.19 -11.79 -15.63
CA ALA A 590 3.36 -12.52 -16.10
C ALA A 590 3.55 -13.86 -15.38
N THR A 591 3.35 -13.89 -14.05
CA THR A 591 3.42 -15.14 -13.26
C THR A 591 2.21 -16.06 -13.50
N MET A 592 1.03 -15.50 -13.77
CA MET A 592 -0.18 -16.24 -14.17
C MET A 592 -0.07 -16.86 -15.58
N LEU A 593 0.45 -16.12 -16.56
CA LEU A 593 0.76 -16.63 -17.90
C LEU A 593 1.81 -17.74 -17.82
N GLU A 594 2.86 -17.54 -17.03
CA GLU A 594 3.88 -18.57 -16.83
C GLU A 594 3.30 -19.82 -16.16
N ALA A 595 2.45 -19.68 -15.14
CA ALA A 595 1.78 -20.82 -14.52
C ALA A 595 0.96 -21.63 -15.54
N MET A 596 0.21 -20.96 -16.43
CA MET A 596 -0.52 -21.64 -17.52
C MET A 596 0.41 -22.32 -18.53
N ARG A 597 1.57 -21.73 -18.86
CA ARG A 597 2.60 -22.38 -19.70
C ARG A 597 3.14 -23.65 -19.03
N LEU A 598 3.49 -23.58 -17.75
CA LEU A 598 4.02 -24.72 -16.99
C LEU A 598 2.99 -25.86 -16.92
N LEU A 599 1.73 -25.55 -16.64
CA LEU A 599 0.62 -26.51 -16.66
C LEU A 599 0.49 -27.18 -18.03
N ALA A 600 0.41 -26.40 -19.11
CA ALA A 600 0.26 -26.92 -20.47
C ALA A 600 1.46 -27.80 -20.91
N LEU A 601 2.70 -27.31 -20.76
CA LEU A 601 3.91 -28.02 -21.19
C LEU A 601 4.29 -29.20 -20.28
N SER A 602 3.74 -29.28 -19.06
CA SER A 602 3.87 -30.47 -18.21
C SER A 602 2.96 -31.62 -18.66
N GLY A 603 2.03 -31.38 -19.59
CA GLY A 603 1.02 -32.34 -20.02
C GLY A 603 -0.08 -32.56 -18.97
N ALA A 604 -0.34 -31.58 -18.11
CA ALA A 604 -1.35 -31.67 -17.06
C ALA A 604 -2.74 -31.98 -17.64
N LYS A 605 -3.41 -32.97 -17.02
CA LYS A 605 -4.78 -33.39 -17.33
C LYS A 605 -5.62 -33.29 -16.06
N PRO A 606 -5.91 -32.06 -15.58
CA PRO A 606 -6.54 -31.87 -14.30
C PRO A 606 -7.94 -32.48 -14.27
N ARG A 607 -8.40 -32.94 -13.11
CA ARG A 607 -9.75 -33.50 -12.96
C ARG A 607 -10.83 -32.43 -13.13
N ARG A 608 -10.58 -31.25 -12.56
CA ARG A 608 -11.35 -30.00 -12.71
C ARG A 608 -10.77 -29.09 -13.78
N THR A 609 -11.57 -28.18 -14.33
CA THR A 609 -11.05 -27.17 -15.25
C THR A 609 -10.18 -26.16 -14.50
N ILE A 610 -8.98 -25.90 -15.01
CA ILE A 610 -8.18 -24.73 -14.58
C ILE A 610 -8.45 -23.61 -15.57
N MET A 611 -8.90 -22.46 -15.07
CA MET A 611 -9.19 -21.27 -15.87
C MET A 611 -8.34 -20.10 -15.42
N LEU A 612 -7.64 -19.46 -16.36
CA LEU A 612 -7.06 -18.14 -16.21
C LEU A 612 -8.05 -17.09 -16.72
N VAL A 613 -8.22 -16.01 -15.96
CA VAL A 613 -8.76 -14.76 -16.50
C VAL A 613 -7.77 -13.63 -16.22
N ALA A 614 -7.23 -13.03 -17.28
CA ALA A 614 -6.56 -11.74 -17.17
C ALA A 614 -7.62 -10.65 -17.33
N PHE A 615 -7.99 -10.01 -16.22
CA PHE A 615 -9.11 -9.06 -16.17
C PHE A 615 -8.76 -7.74 -16.84
N GLY A 616 -9.76 -7.03 -17.36
CA GLY A 616 -9.62 -5.66 -17.83
C GLY A 616 -10.28 -4.63 -16.92
N ALA A 617 -9.80 -3.40 -16.97
CA ALA A 617 -10.42 -2.26 -16.29
C ALA A 617 -10.56 -2.44 -14.77
N GLU A 618 -9.56 -3.04 -14.11
CA GLU A 618 -9.45 -3.04 -12.64
C GLU A 618 -9.27 -1.61 -12.14
N GLU A 619 -8.31 -0.89 -12.74
CA GLU A 619 -7.82 0.43 -12.32
C GLU A 619 -8.90 1.53 -12.35
N ILE A 620 -9.98 1.27 -13.10
CA ILE A 620 -11.15 2.15 -13.23
C ILE A 620 -12.41 1.54 -12.57
N GLY A 621 -12.24 0.56 -11.68
CA GLY A 621 -13.26 0.04 -10.77
C GLY A 621 -13.60 -1.45 -10.90
N ARG A 622 -12.64 -2.35 -11.10
CA ARG A 622 -12.84 -3.83 -11.17
C ARG A 622 -13.82 -4.28 -12.27
N LYS A 623 -13.95 -3.48 -13.33
CA LYS A 623 -15.06 -3.65 -14.28
C LYS A 623 -15.01 -4.98 -15.03
N GLY A 624 -13.82 -5.51 -15.30
CA GLY A 624 -13.64 -6.79 -15.98
C GLY A 624 -14.08 -7.99 -15.16
N SER A 625 -13.72 -8.05 -13.88
CA SER A 625 -14.20 -9.11 -13.00
C SER A 625 -15.70 -9.00 -12.72
N PHE A 626 -16.25 -7.79 -12.58
CA PHE A 626 -17.71 -7.60 -12.50
C PHE A 626 -18.43 -8.09 -13.76
N ALA A 627 -17.97 -7.70 -14.96
CA ALA A 627 -18.57 -8.15 -16.22
C ALA A 627 -18.43 -9.67 -16.43
N PHE A 628 -17.31 -10.26 -16.02
CA PHE A 628 -17.12 -11.70 -16.03
C PHE A 628 -18.11 -12.39 -15.09
N ALA A 629 -18.26 -11.91 -13.85
CA ALA A 629 -19.16 -12.48 -12.87
C ALA A 629 -20.64 -12.37 -13.28
N GLU A 630 -21.03 -11.28 -13.94
CA GLU A 630 -22.36 -11.12 -14.54
C GLU A 630 -22.60 -12.12 -15.67
N ARG A 631 -21.68 -12.19 -16.66
CA ARG A 631 -21.77 -13.12 -17.79
C ARG A 631 -21.74 -14.59 -17.36
N HIS A 632 -20.95 -14.91 -16.34
CA HIS A 632 -20.75 -16.26 -15.82
C HIS A 632 -21.54 -16.51 -14.52
N ALA A 633 -22.62 -15.77 -14.25
CA ALA A 633 -23.39 -15.88 -13.01
C ALA A 633 -23.80 -17.33 -12.66
N GLY A 634 -24.25 -18.11 -13.64
CA GLY A 634 -24.60 -19.53 -13.49
C GLY A 634 -23.42 -20.50 -13.36
N GLN A 635 -22.17 -20.03 -13.48
CA GLN A 635 -20.95 -20.82 -13.25
C GLN A 635 -20.28 -20.47 -11.91
N LEU A 636 -20.67 -19.37 -11.23
CA LEU A 636 -20.05 -18.93 -9.97
C LEU A 636 -20.20 -19.97 -8.84
N GLU A 637 -21.24 -20.79 -8.85
CA GLU A 637 -21.38 -21.90 -7.89
C GLU A 637 -20.42 -23.06 -8.15
N HIS A 638 -19.93 -23.21 -9.39
CA HIS A 638 -18.95 -24.24 -9.77
C HIS A 638 -17.48 -23.80 -9.64
N ILE A 639 -17.21 -22.51 -9.40
CA ILE A 639 -15.85 -22.04 -9.06
C ILE A 639 -15.54 -22.50 -7.63
N VAL A 640 -14.70 -23.53 -7.49
CA VAL A 640 -14.34 -24.12 -6.19
C VAL A 640 -13.35 -23.24 -5.41
N MET A 641 -12.54 -22.47 -6.13
CA MET A 641 -11.56 -21.53 -5.58
C MET A 641 -11.20 -20.48 -6.63
N MET A 642 -10.99 -19.23 -6.19
CA MET A 642 -10.39 -18.18 -7.02
C MET A 642 -9.10 -17.68 -6.37
N LEU A 643 -8.00 -17.71 -7.12
CA LEU A 643 -6.67 -17.26 -6.70
C LEU A 643 -6.28 -16.01 -7.49
N ASN A 644 -6.40 -14.84 -6.86
CA ASN A 644 -5.97 -13.58 -7.46
C ASN A 644 -4.49 -13.31 -7.15
N ARG A 645 -3.75 -12.84 -8.15
CA ARG A 645 -2.39 -12.34 -7.99
C ARG A 645 -2.37 -10.87 -8.36
N ASP A 646 -2.40 -10.05 -7.32
CA ASP A 646 -2.30 -8.60 -7.36
C ASP A 646 -1.54 -8.14 -6.11
N GLY A 647 -0.74 -7.07 -6.24
CA GLY A 647 0.14 -6.55 -5.21
C GLY A 647 1.62 -6.96 -5.37
N ARG A 648 2.35 -6.92 -4.24
CA ARG A 648 3.82 -7.03 -4.18
C ARG A 648 4.39 -8.18 -5.04
N PRO A 649 5.39 -7.91 -5.90
CA PRO A 649 6.07 -8.94 -6.70
C PRO A 649 7.04 -9.83 -5.90
N GLY A 650 6.81 -10.00 -4.59
CA GLY A 650 7.55 -10.93 -3.73
C GLY A 650 7.21 -12.41 -3.99
N ALA A 651 7.99 -13.31 -3.41
CA ALA A 651 7.84 -14.76 -3.60
C ALA A 651 6.61 -15.25 -2.82
N ILE A 652 5.70 -15.99 -3.47
CA ILE A 652 4.55 -16.60 -2.81
C ILE A 652 5.03 -17.62 -1.77
N ASP A 653 4.98 -17.27 -0.48
CA ASP A 653 5.59 -18.05 0.60
C ASP A 653 4.59 -18.86 1.43
N GLY A 654 3.30 -18.74 1.10
CA GLY A 654 2.24 -19.44 1.81
C GLY A 654 0.84 -18.97 1.44
N ILE A 655 -0.13 -19.46 2.22
CA ILE A 655 -1.56 -19.17 2.04
C ILE A 655 -2.32 -19.44 3.34
N ALA A 656 -3.40 -18.70 3.61
CA ALA A 656 -4.25 -18.89 4.80
C ALA A 656 -5.55 -19.64 4.44
N ILE A 657 -5.74 -20.84 4.99
CA ILE A 657 -6.79 -21.80 4.61
C ILE A 657 -7.56 -22.34 5.84
N PRO A 658 -8.82 -22.80 5.68
CA PRO A 658 -9.47 -23.62 6.69
C PRO A 658 -8.77 -24.96 6.88
N SER A 659 -8.90 -25.54 8.09
CA SER A 659 -8.44 -26.89 8.44
C SER A 659 -8.96 -27.97 7.49
N ALA A 660 -10.18 -27.81 6.96
CA ALA A 660 -10.80 -28.70 5.99
C ALA A 660 -9.97 -28.89 4.70
N TRP A 661 -9.14 -27.93 4.30
CA TRP A 661 -8.33 -28.01 3.09
C TRP A 661 -6.89 -28.49 3.35
N LYS A 662 -6.52 -28.78 4.60
CA LYS A 662 -5.15 -29.14 5.01
C LYS A 662 -4.55 -30.30 4.21
N SER A 663 -5.36 -31.30 3.81
CA SER A 663 -4.89 -32.42 2.98
C SER A 663 -4.43 -31.96 1.58
N VAL A 664 -5.23 -31.10 0.93
CA VAL A 664 -4.94 -30.56 -0.40
C VAL A 664 -3.68 -29.70 -0.36
N PHE A 665 -3.59 -28.77 0.58
CA PHE A 665 -2.44 -27.88 0.69
C PHE A 665 -1.18 -28.56 1.24
N GLY A 666 -1.30 -29.66 2.00
CA GLY A 666 -0.15 -30.51 2.33
C GLY A 666 0.52 -31.15 1.11
N ARG A 667 -0.23 -31.38 0.02
CA ARG A 667 0.35 -31.78 -1.27
C ARG A 667 1.02 -30.61 -2.00
N VAL A 668 0.46 -29.40 -1.90
CA VAL A 668 1.10 -28.17 -2.40
C VAL A 668 2.42 -27.89 -1.68
N GLU A 669 2.44 -27.99 -0.35
CA GLU A 669 3.65 -27.89 0.48
C GLU A 669 4.70 -28.93 0.08
N LEU A 670 4.31 -30.20 -0.08
CA LEU A 670 5.21 -31.27 -0.53
C LEU A 670 5.73 -31.04 -1.96
N ALA A 671 4.89 -30.53 -2.87
CA ALA A 671 5.30 -30.26 -4.24
C ALA A 671 6.28 -29.09 -4.34
N LEU A 672 6.14 -28.08 -3.47
CA LEU A 672 7.02 -26.91 -3.34
C LEU A 672 8.18 -27.11 -2.36
N GLN A 673 8.28 -28.26 -1.69
CA GLN A 673 9.32 -28.54 -0.72
C GLN A 673 10.70 -28.57 -1.41
N ASP A 674 11.64 -27.82 -0.82
CA ASP A 674 13.08 -27.82 -1.14
C ASP A 674 13.43 -27.48 -2.62
N ILE A 675 12.49 -26.90 -3.38
CA ILE A 675 12.71 -26.50 -4.78
C ILE A 675 13.50 -25.18 -4.93
N HIS A 676 13.78 -24.48 -3.83
CA HIS A 676 14.54 -23.24 -3.80
C HIS A 676 15.26 -23.12 -2.44
N PRO A 677 16.53 -22.64 -2.37
CA PRO A 677 17.27 -22.55 -1.11
C PRO A 677 16.73 -21.48 -0.15
N VAL A 678 16.22 -20.37 -0.70
CA VAL A 678 15.57 -19.27 0.03
C VAL A 678 14.06 -19.48 0.19
N PHE A 679 13.31 -19.41 -0.91
CA PHE A 679 11.85 -19.50 -0.89
C PHE A 679 11.36 -20.88 -0.48
N GLY A 680 10.15 -20.92 0.07
CA GLY A 680 9.45 -22.15 0.42
C GLY A 680 8.02 -21.78 0.81
N PHE A 681 7.12 -22.75 0.75
CA PHE A 681 5.69 -22.53 0.91
C PHE A 681 5.16 -23.18 2.19
N ALA A 682 4.32 -22.48 2.96
CA ALA A 682 3.57 -23.06 4.08
C ALA A 682 2.12 -22.61 4.11
N ALA A 683 1.21 -23.56 4.35
CA ALA A 683 -0.19 -23.28 4.60
C ALA A 683 -0.43 -22.99 6.08
N SER A 684 -1.07 -21.84 6.37
CA SER A 684 -1.50 -21.49 7.72
C SER A 684 -2.98 -21.81 7.91
N ILE A 685 -3.32 -22.38 9.08
CA ILE A 685 -4.71 -22.73 9.40
C ILE A 685 -5.42 -21.51 10.00
N ASN A 686 -6.53 -21.12 9.37
CA ASN A 686 -7.44 -20.09 9.82
C ASN A 686 -8.89 -20.49 9.52
N ASP A 687 -9.52 -21.11 10.52
CA ASP A 687 -10.92 -21.52 10.52
C ASP A 687 -11.90 -20.38 10.85
N VAL A 688 -11.43 -19.14 11.07
CA VAL A 688 -12.31 -17.99 11.32
C VAL A 688 -13.05 -17.62 10.02
N PRO A 689 -14.40 -17.68 9.98
CA PRO A 689 -15.14 -17.34 8.77
C PRO A 689 -14.94 -15.86 8.40
N ARG A 690 -14.60 -15.62 7.13
CA ARG A 690 -14.30 -14.30 6.58
C ARG A 690 -15.58 -13.48 6.37
N ASP A 691 -15.44 -12.16 6.35
CA ASP A 691 -16.56 -11.25 6.12
C ASP A 691 -16.53 -10.76 4.65
N ALA A 692 -17.34 -11.39 3.80
CA ALA A 692 -17.42 -11.08 2.37
C ALA A 692 -17.79 -9.61 2.09
N SER A 693 -18.56 -8.97 2.97
CA SER A 693 -18.97 -7.56 2.81
C SER A 693 -17.77 -6.59 2.79
N LYS A 694 -16.66 -6.98 3.43
CA LYS A 694 -15.43 -6.16 3.48
C LYS A 694 -14.61 -6.23 2.19
N ALA A 695 -14.85 -7.21 1.32
CA ALA A 695 -14.10 -7.40 0.08
C ALA A 695 -14.23 -6.21 -0.89
N MET A 696 -15.36 -5.48 -0.84
CA MET A 696 -15.57 -4.29 -1.67
C MET A 696 -14.78 -3.06 -1.22
N SER A 697 -14.25 -3.04 0.01
CA SER A 697 -13.52 -1.88 0.52
C SER A 697 -12.20 -1.67 -0.24
N ALA A 698 -11.88 -0.42 -0.57
CA ALA A 698 -10.68 -0.03 -1.33
C ALA A 698 -9.34 -0.36 -0.65
N ARG A 699 -9.36 -0.94 0.55
CA ARG A 699 -8.17 -1.43 1.28
C ARG A 699 -8.04 -2.96 1.28
N ALA A 700 -8.99 -3.72 0.71
CA ALA A 700 -9.10 -5.16 0.95
C ALA A 700 -9.32 -6.07 -0.27
N GLY A 701 -9.77 -5.56 -1.42
CA GLY A 701 -10.12 -6.41 -2.56
C GLY A 701 -9.84 -5.79 -3.92
N SER A 702 -9.29 -6.63 -4.79
CA SER A 702 -9.04 -6.43 -6.22
C SER A 702 -10.14 -7.18 -6.99
N ASP A 703 -9.84 -7.80 -8.13
CA ASP A 703 -10.77 -8.66 -8.88
C ASP A 703 -11.34 -9.84 -8.04
N ASP A 704 -10.66 -10.24 -6.95
CA ASP A 704 -11.19 -11.22 -5.98
C ASP A 704 -12.47 -10.76 -5.25
N ALA A 705 -12.77 -9.46 -5.26
CA ALA A 705 -13.87 -8.88 -4.50
C ALA A 705 -15.24 -9.39 -4.95
N VAL A 706 -15.51 -9.42 -6.25
CA VAL A 706 -16.82 -9.86 -6.79
C VAL A 706 -17.07 -11.35 -6.51
N PHE A 707 -16.05 -12.19 -6.71
CA PHE A 707 -16.11 -13.62 -6.37
C PHE A 707 -16.40 -13.84 -4.88
N SER A 708 -15.77 -13.05 -4.02
CA SER A 708 -16.02 -13.07 -2.57
C SER A 708 -17.47 -12.75 -2.21
N LEU A 709 -18.09 -11.75 -2.87
CA LEU A 709 -19.50 -11.41 -2.67
C LEU A 709 -20.46 -12.54 -3.08
N HIS A 710 -20.11 -13.28 -4.15
CA HIS A 710 -20.84 -14.48 -4.58
C HIS A 710 -20.43 -15.75 -3.80
N GLY A 711 -19.70 -15.61 -2.68
CA GLY A 711 -19.33 -16.72 -1.80
C GLY A 711 -18.36 -17.72 -2.43
N VAL A 712 -17.63 -17.34 -3.49
CA VAL A 712 -16.53 -18.13 -4.07
C VAL A 712 -15.31 -17.96 -3.17
N PRO A 713 -14.66 -19.02 -2.68
CA PRO A 713 -13.54 -18.87 -1.77
C PRO A 713 -12.33 -18.20 -2.44
N THR A 714 -11.88 -17.07 -1.88
CA THR A 714 -10.73 -16.27 -2.36
C THR A 714 -9.54 -16.26 -1.39
N PRO A 715 -8.86 -17.40 -1.16
CA PRO A 715 -7.70 -17.43 -0.28
C PRO A 715 -6.53 -16.64 -0.90
N LYS A 716 -6.01 -15.67 -0.13
CA LYS A 716 -4.90 -14.83 -0.56
C LYS A 716 -3.57 -15.49 -0.23
N PHE A 717 -2.68 -15.52 -1.22
CA PHE A 717 -1.27 -15.88 -1.00
C PHE A 717 -0.60 -14.87 -0.07
N THR A 718 0.26 -15.36 0.81
CA THR A 718 1.26 -14.53 1.49
C THR A 718 2.48 -14.35 0.58
N VAL A 719 3.28 -13.31 0.82
CA VAL A 719 4.44 -12.97 0.00
C VAL A 719 5.63 -12.56 0.83
N LEU A 720 6.77 -13.20 0.57
CA LEU A 720 8.06 -12.84 1.10
C LEU A 720 8.75 -11.81 0.20
N GLY A 721 9.23 -10.73 0.80
CA GLY A 721 10.21 -9.84 0.17
C GLY A 721 10.11 -8.38 0.62
N ASP A 722 11.17 -7.61 0.36
CA ASP A 722 11.32 -6.21 0.81
C ASP A 722 10.78 -5.16 -0.20
N PHE A 723 9.99 -5.59 -1.19
CA PHE A 723 9.47 -4.69 -2.23
C PHE A 723 8.57 -3.60 -1.64
N ASP A 724 9.00 -2.34 -1.75
CA ASP A 724 8.25 -1.17 -1.30
C ASP A 724 7.14 -0.81 -2.30
N TYR A 725 6.00 -1.50 -2.16
CA TYR A 725 4.86 -1.30 -3.04
C TYR A 725 4.25 0.09 -2.95
N ALA A 726 4.22 0.69 -1.76
CA ALA A 726 3.61 2.00 -1.54
C ALA A 726 4.37 3.11 -2.29
N ARG A 727 5.69 2.96 -2.44
CA ARG A 727 6.54 3.85 -3.25
C ARG A 727 6.42 3.60 -4.75
N VAL A 728 5.95 2.45 -5.21
CA VAL A 728 5.94 2.10 -6.64
C VAL A 728 4.55 2.27 -7.26
N HIS A 729 3.53 1.69 -6.63
CA HIS A 729 2.13 1.62 -7.07
C HIS A 729 1.60 2.97 -7.59
N HIS A 730 1.12 2.98 -8.84
CA HIS A 730 0.54 4.13 -9.55
C HIS A 730 1.50 5.33 -9.76
N THR A 731 2.80 5.16 -9.57
CA THR A 731 3.81 6.21 -9.77
C THR A 731 4.63 6.02 -11.04
N VAL A 732 5.39 7.04 -11.42
CA VAL A 732 6.41 6.95 -12.49
C VAL A 732 7.53 5.92 -12.20
N LEU A 733 7.61 5.36 -10.99
CA LEU A 733 8.53 4.28 -10.67
C LEU A 733 7.96 2.88 -10.92
N ASP A 734 6.67 2.72 -11.26
CA ASP A 734 6.15 1.42 -11.63
C ASP A 734 6.70 0.97 -12.98
N THR A 735 7.81 0.24 -12.93
CA THR A 735 8.71 0.00 -14.06
C THR A 735 9.38 -1.36 -13.91
N TYR A 736 9.74 -1.98 -15.04
CA TYR A 736 10.44 -3.27 -15.09
C TYR A 736 11.66 -3.30 -14.16
N ASP A 737 12.47 -2.25 -14.17
CA ASP A 737 13.72 -2.15 -13.42
C ASP A 737 13.53 -2.20 -11.89
N ASN A 738 12.36 -1.78 -11.37
CA ASN A 738 12.05 -1.94 -9.95
C ASN A 738 11.62 -3.38 -9.61
N VAL A 739 11.07 -4.13 -10.56
CA VAL A 739 10.67 -5.55 -10.39
C VAL A 739 11.81 -6.52 -10.72
N GLN A 740 12.72 -6.16 -11.62
CA GLN A 740 13.84 -7.00 -12.07
C GLN A 740 14.67 -7.63 -10.93
N PRO A 741 14.97 -6.93 -9.82
CA PRO A 741 15.67 -7.53 -8.68
C PRO A 741 14.90 -8.70 -8.04
N PHE A 742 13.58 -8.79 -8.22
CA PHE A 742 12.72 -9.84 -7.68
C PHE A 742 12.44 -10.96 -8.70
N SER A 743 13.28 -11.08 -9.73
CA SER A 743 13.13 -12.05 -10.83
C SER A 743 12.94 -13.49 -10.34
N ALA A 744 13.83 -14.02 -9.49
CA ALA A 744 13.65 -15.38 -8.94
C ALA A 744 12.39 -15.52 -8.08
N ALA A 745 11.97 -14.44 -7.40
CA ALA A 745 10.73 -14.44 -6.63
C ALA A 745 9.47 -14.51 -7.52
N GLN A 746 9.49 -13.84 -8.68
CA GLN A 746 8.46 -13.98 -9.73
C GLN A 746 8.45 -15.41 -10.30
N GLN A 747 9.63 -15.94 -10.67
CA GLN A 747 9.76 -17.29 -11.23
C GLN A 747 9.25 -18.37 -10.27
N TYR A 748 9.66 -18.31 -8.99
CA TYR A 748 9.15 -19.19 -7.94
C TYR A 748 7.64 -19.04 -7.74
N SER A 749 7.10 -17.80 -7.78
CA SER A 749 5.66 -17.55 -7.66
C SER A 749 4.85 -18.19 -8.79
N ALA A 750 5.35 -18.21 -10.02
CA ALA A 750 4.69 -18.90 -11.13
C ALA A 750 4.60 -20.43 -10.90
N ILE A 751 5.66 -21.05 -10.33
CA ILE A 751 5.64 -22.46 -9.93
C ILE A 751 4.62 -22.69 -8.80
N ALA A 752 4.59 -21.81 -7.79
CA ALA A 752 3.65 -21.89 -6.68
C ALA A 752 2.19 -21.76 -7.13
N ILE A 753 1.87 -20.83 -8.05
CA ILE A 753 0.55 -20.71 -8.67
C ILE A 753 0.19 -21.97 -9.44
N ALA A 754 1.09 -22.48 -10.30
CA ALA A 754 0.85 -23.68 -11.11
C ALA A 754 0.56 -24.91 -10.25
N LEU A 755 1.39 -25.18 -9.23
CA LEU A 755 1.21 -26.32 -8.32
C LEU A 755 -0.02 -26.16 -7.43
N THR A 756 -0.30 -24.96 -6.92
CA THR A 756 -1.54 -24.73 -6.15
C THR A 756 -2.76 -25.01 -7.01
N ALA A 757 -2.82 -24.47 -8.24
CA ALA A 757 -3.93 -24.72 -9.15
C ALA A 757 -4.06 -26.20 -9.53
N TYR A 758 -2.95 -26.90 -9.79
CA TYR A 758 -2.92 -28.32 -10.13
C TYR A 758 -3.41 -29.22 -9.00
N GLU A 759 -2.89 -29.06 -7.77
CA GLU A 759 -3.26 -29.89 -6.62
C GLU A 759 -4.71 -29.65 -6.16
N VAL A 760 -5.18 -28.40 -6.22
CA VAL A 760 -6.59 -28.03 -5.98
C VAL A 760 -7.49 -28.64 -7.07
N ALA A 761 -7.09 -28.57 -8.34
CA ALA A 761 -7.89 -29.13 -9.43
C ALA A 761 -7.99 -30.66 -9.36
N ASN A 762 -6.93 -31.35 -8.93
CA ASN A 762 -6.88 -32.81 -8.85
C ASN A 762 -7.35 -33.41 -7.52
N ALA A 763 -7.62 -32.57 -6.50
CA ALA A 763 -8.05 -33.01 -5.18
C ALA A 763 -9.20 -34.04 -5.24
N PRO A 764 -9.04 -35.28 -4.73
CA PRO A 764 -10.14 -36.22 -4.56
C PRO A 764 -11.12 -35.79 -3.47
N GLU A 765 -10.70 -34.91 -2.57
CA GLU A 765 -11.56 -34.32 -1.56
C GLU A 765 -12.51 -33.26 -2.15
N GLU A 766 -13.63 -33.00 -1.46
CA GLU A 766 -14.48 -31.85 -1.74
C GLU A 766 -13.84 -30.58 -1.15
N ILE A 767 -13.62 -29.57 -1.98
CA ILE A 767 -13.11 -28.26 -1.54
C ILE A 767 -14.29 -27.44 -1.00
N ASN A 768 -14.70 -27.79 0.22
CA ASN A 768 -15.92 -27.30 0.83
C ASN A 768 -15.89 -25.77 0.99
N ARG A 769 -16.88 -25.09 0.39
CA ARG A 769 -17.10 -23.64 0.46
C ARG A 769 -17.77 -23.21 1.78
N LYS A 770 -18.49 -24.13 2.44
CA LYS A 770 -19.30 -23.87 3.64
C LYS A 770 -18.42 -23.44 4.81
N GLY A 771 -18.74 -22.30 5.42
CA GLY A 771 -17.99 -21.75 6.55
C GLY A 771 -16.74 -20.93 6.17
N TYR A 772 -16.36 -20.87 4.88
CA TYR A 772 -15.24 -20.02 4.46
C TYR A 772 -15.55 -18.53 4.67
N TYR A 773 -16.76 -18.10 4.28
CA TYR A 773 -17.35 -16.83 4.69
C TYR A 773 -18.41 -17.04 5.78
N ARG A 774 -18.62 -15.99 6.56
CA ARG A 774 -19.81 -15.84 7.43
C ARG A 774 -21.06 -15.88 6.55
N ALA A 775 -22.13 -16.48 7.05
CA ALA A 775 -23.44 -16.28 6.45
C ALA A 775 -23.73 -14.77 6.37
N ALA A 776 -24.20 -14.30 5.22
CA ALA A 776 -24.64 -12.92 5.10
C ALA A 776 -25.71 -12.66 6.18
N LYS A 777 -25.55 -11.57 6.94
CA LYS A 777 -26.67 -11.08 7.75
C LYS A 777 -27.80 -10.77 6.77
N ALA A 778 -29.02 -11.24 7.07
CA ALA A 778 -30.20 -10.74 6.39
C ALA A 778 -30.17 -9.21 6.50
N ALA A 779 -30.35 -8.52 5.37
CA ALA A 779 -30.46 -7.07 5.39
C ALA A 779 -31.69 -6.69 6.23
N PRO A 780 -31.58 -5.66 7.10
CA PRO A 780 -32.74 -5.14 7.84
C PRO A 780 -33.76 -4.48 6.91
#